data_AF-A0A955VGC9-F1
#
_entry.id   AF-A0A955VGC9-F1
#
_cell.length_a   1.000
_cell.length_b   1.000
_cell.length_c   1.000
_cell.angle_alpha   90.00
_cell.angle_beta   90.00
_cell.angle_gamma   90.00
#
_symmetry.space_group_name_H-M   'P 1'
#
loop_
_entity.id
_entity.type
_entity.pdbx_description
1 polymer ?
#
loop_
_entity_poly.entity_id
_entity_poly.type
_entity_poly.pdbx_seq_one_letter_code
_entity_poly.pdbx_strand_id
1 'polypeptide(L)'
;MPESKLRRLRVLALALALALAGCSSSNKTSGDATTTDTSGDATTSDTSGADTVVDSSGLDISGGDLGSDAAIDDQTNTTDTSGGEDAGPDVSPLDLGTSDAPTSDAIVPPDVTTSPGMLSAVWANNGQDKVVQSDLRASTNADSVKNSVWDGTTIRIFGARNEVVAFNLVLEAKDADVANVSVELTSLAGTGGSIDSTPAPDASGLYNWLKRPIELFYIRYLEIKGLSNLAYEWYYDERHVPKRLRRPFTGDGVGSGTWTDRPDHNKLYPEIAVPLELHPSFTIKKGQNQSIWVDVYIPKGLAPGDYAGTVVVKENGVATRALPVLLTVRNFTLPDKPSAQTMIVLGYEDLNRRYQGKDWFDNSTDEDKATTIRDKHFLIAHRHKLSLVGGYSSSTEMLPHWVPRLDGSLFTAKNGYDGPGVGVGNGIYVVGLYGGWQGSWDTGSESDMHQKSDYWVDWFTKNAPGTLYFLYLTDEPGSDGYAEVEQWSKWIDSNSGVGKNLLTFSTVSFSAAATSMPTLDIPCMWTSFGPTAKFQTDYETFANDASKRTCMYNGNRPASGSFATEDDGVALRVLAWTQYKFKLDFWFFWESTYYNDFQGTGDQTNLFHEARTFGTKDENDPIGGEQGWNYTNGDGVLFYPGTDTVFPADSYGVEGPFVSLRMKLWRRGIQDVDYLTLARQKNPTAVDALVQKMLPKVLWEYGVSDPKDPTWVKTEIAWSIDPDVWEAARKQLADIITGN
;
A
#
# COMPACT_ATOMS: atom_id res chain seq x y z
N MET A 1 -1.12 -39.76 -18.64
CA MET A 1 -0.88 -38.52 -17.85
C MET A 1 -1.31 -37.34 -18.70
N PRO A 2 -2.06 -36.35 -18.19
CA PRO A 2 -2.50 -35.22 -19.01
C PRO A 2 -1.32 -34.29 -19.35
N GLU A 3 -1.25 -33.82 -20.59
CA GLU A 3 -0.21 -32.89 -21.11
C GLU A 3 -0.08 -31.58 -20.32
N SER A 4 -1.10 -31.20 -19.55
CA SER A 4 -1.08 -30.02 -18.67
C SER A 4 -0.06 -30.11 -17.54
N LYS A 5 0.26 -31.32 -17.04
CA LYS A 5 1.30 -31.52 -16.02
C LYS A 5 2.73 -31.39 -16.56
N LEU A 6 2.96 -31.74 -17.82
CA LEU A 6 4.28 -31.61 -18.46
C LEU A 6 4.58 -30.17 -18.91
N ARG A 7 3.56 -29.39 -19.28
CA ARG A 7 3.73 -27.98 -19.67
C ARG A 7 4.03 -27.06 -18.48
N ARG A 8 3.44 -27.30 -17.30
CA ARG A 8 3.75 -26.55 -16.07
C ARG A 8 5.14 -26.80 -15.48
N LEU A 9 5.69 -28.01 -15.65
CA LEU A 9 7.09 -28.29 -15.28
C LEU A 9 8.09 -27.47 -16.08
N ARG A 10 7.72 -26.96 -17.27
CA ARG A 10 8.57 -26.06 -18.07
C ARG A 10 8.45 -24.60 -17.66
N VAL A 11 7.25 -24.14 -17.28
CA VAL A 11 7.01 -22.77 -16.78
C VAL A 11 7.63 -22.58 -15.39
N LEU A 12 7.48 -23.56 -14.49
CA LEU A 12 8.20 -23.54 -13.19
C LEU A 12 9.72 -23.65 -13.37
N ALA A 13 10.21 -24.43 -14.33
CA ALA A 13 11.64 -24.53 -14.60
C ALA A 13 12.23 -23.24 -15.21
N LEU A 14 11.45 -22.45 -15.94
CA LEU A 14 11.88 -21.16 -16.49
C LEU A 14 11.94 -20.09 -15.39
N ALA A 15 10.94 -20.04 -14.50
CA ALA A 15 10.95 -19.16 -13.33
C ALA A 15 12.09 -19.52 -12.34
N LEU A 16 12.39 -20.81 -12.17
CA LEU A 16 13.50 -21.26 -11.33
C LEU A 16 14.88 -21.05 -11.99
N ALA A 17 14.98 -21.10 -13.33
CA ALA A 17 16.23 -20.87 -14.05
C ALA A 17 16.62 -19.39 -14.10
N LEU A 18 15.66 -18.45 -14.16
CA LEU A 18 15.93 -17.02 -14.05
C LEU A 18 16.34 -16.61 -12.62
N ALA A 19 15.80 -17.26 -11.60
CA ALA A 19 16.23 -17.04 -10.21
C ALA A 19 17.64 -17.60 -9.90
N LEU A 20 18.07 -18.67 -10.58
CA LEU A 20 19.39 -19.28 -10.39
C LEU A 20 20.52 -18.60 -11.19
N ALA A 21 20.21 -17.84 -12.24
CA ALA A 21 21.22 -17.15 -13.04
C ALA A 21 21.72 -15.83 -12.41
N GLY A 22 21.01 -15.29 -11.42
CA GLY A 22 21.40 -14.09 -10.66
C GLY A 22 22.31 -14.35 -9.45
N CYS A 23 22.65 -15.60 -9.15
CA CYS A 23 23.42 -15.98 -7.95
C CYS A 23 24.65 -16.83 -8.30
N SER A 24 25.74 -16.18 -8.73
CA SER A 24 27.07 -16.75 -8.49
C SER A 24 28.12 -15.65 -8.28
N SER A 25 28.39 -15.29 -7.02
CA SER A 25 29.74 -14.99 -6.54
C SER A 25 29.74 -14.70 -5.04
N SER A 26 30.08 -15.71 -4.23
CA SER A 26 30.85 -15.53 -2.99
C SER A 26 31.18 -16.89 -2.38
N ASN A 27 32.13 -17.61 -2.98
CA ASN A 27 32.79 -18.71 -2.27
C ASN A 27 34.04 -18.17 -1.57
N LYS A 28 33.98 -18.16 -0.23
CA LYS A 28 35.11 -17.94 0.67
C LYS A 28 36.23 -18.96 0.36
N THR A 29 37.43 -18.47 0.10
CA THR A 29 38.64 -19.29 0.05
C THR A 29 39.29 -19.35 1.44
N SER A 30 39.30 -20.54 2.04
CA SER A 30 40.29 -20.96 3.02
C SER A 30 41.35 -21.79 2.30
N GLY A 31 42.61 -21.41 2.39
CA GLY A 31 43.70 -22.17 1.77
C GLY A 31 45.02 -21.87 2.45
N ASP A 32 45.39 -22.77 3.36
CA ASP A 32 46.71 -22.86 3.99
C ASP A 32 47.75 -23.43 3.02
N ALA A 33 49.02 -23.19 3.36
CA ALA A 33 50.26 -23.35 2.60
C ALA A 33 50.47 -24.61 1.73
N THR A 34 51.23 -24.49 0.63
CA THR A 34 52.63 -25.02 0.49
C THR A 34 53.25 -24.85 -0.92
N THR A 35 54.48 -24.30 -0.92
CA THR A 35 55.68 -24.64 -1.74
C THR A 35 55.70 -24.51 -3.29
N THR A 36 56.62 -23.63 -3.76
CA THR A 36 57.67 -23.77 -4.82
C THR A 36 57.30 -24.48 -6.15
N ASP A 37 57.63 -23.99 -7.35
CA ASP A 37 58.96 -23.58 -7.83
C ASP A 37 58.89 -22.96 -9.25
N THR A 38 59.78 -21.99 -9.49
CA THR A 38 60.46 -21.52 -10.73
C THR A 38 59.89 -21.65 -12.17
N SER A 39 59.94 -20.51 -12.86
CA SER A 39 60.72 -20.18 -14.10
C SER A 39 60.14 -20.29 -15.52
N GLY A 40 60.51 -19.27 -16.32
CA GLY A 40 60.65 -19.29 -17.80
C GLY A 40 59.55 -18.52 -18.54
N ASP A 41 59.71 -17.24 -18.93
CA ASP A 41 60.52 -16.71 -20.07
C ASP A 41 60.04 -17.31 -21.43
N ALA A 42 59.73 -16.61 -22.53
CA ALA A 42 59.98 -15.24 -22.98
C ALA A 42 59.12 -14.94 -24.25
N THR A 43 58.86 -13.65 -24.49
CA THR A 43 58.96 -12.92 -25.79
C THR A 43 58.04 -13.18 -27.02
N THR A 44 57.26 -12.13 -27.33
CA THR A 44 57.11 -11.36 -28.61
C THR A 44 56.46 -12.00 -29.86
N SER A 45 55.34 -11.43 -30.34
CA SER A 45 55.29 -10.43 -31.43
C SER A 45 53.85 -10.11 -31.90
N ASP A 46 53.42 -8.87 -31.68
CA ASP A 46 52.76 -7.92 -32.59
C ASP A 46 51.89 -8.42 -33.78
N THR A 47 50.59 -8.07 -33.80
CA THR A 47 50.02 -6.98 -34.66
C THR A 47 48.47 -6.96 -34.70
N SER A 48 47.94 -5.78 -34.35
CA SER A 48 46.72 -5.08 -34.84
C SER A 48 45.36 -5.77 -34.95
N GLY A 49 44.36 -5.20 -34.25
CA GLY A 49 42.95 -5.29 -34.60
C GLY A 49 42.07 -4.79 -33.45
N ALA A 50 41.51 -3.58 -33.60
CA ALA A 50 40.69 -2.91 -32.59
C ALA A 50 39.40 -3.68 -32.28
N ASP A 51 39.07 -3.81 -30.99
CA ASP A 51 37.74 -4.22 -30.54
C ASP A 51 37.27 -3.34 -29.37
N THR A 52 36.01 -2.95 -29.51
CA THR A 52 35.20 -2.11 -28.64
C THR A 52 34.96 -2.75 -27.27
N VAL A 53 35.14 -1.95 -26.22
CA VAL A 53 35.04 -2.34 -24.81
C VAL A 53 33.58 -2.60 -24.41
N VAL A 54 33.37 -3.81 -23.91
CA VAL A 54 32.25 -4.27 -23.07
C VAL A 54 32.48 -3.69 -21.67
N ASP A 55 31.50 -2.97 -21.12
CA ASP A 55 31.56 -2.48 -19.73
C ASP A 55 30.88 -3.49 -18.80
N SER A 56 31.71 -4.15 -18.01
CA SER A 56 31.35 -4.85 -16.78
C SER A 56 32.46 -4.52 -15.79
N SER A 57 32.17 -3.93 -14.63
CA SER A 57 33.11 -4.02 -13.51
C SER A 57 32.46 -3.73 -12.16
N GLY A 58 32.57 -4.71 -11.27
CA GLY A 58 32.73 -4.50 -9.84
C GLY A 58 34.16 -4.85 -9.44
N LEU A 59 34.68 -4.08 -8.47
CA LEU A 59 35.78 -4.35 -7.50
C LEU A 59 37.21 -4.52 -8.09
N ASP A 60 38.31 -4.09 -7.47
CA ASP A 60 38.71 -4.11 -6.06
C ASP A 60 39.92 -3.14 -5.82
N ILE A 61 40.22 -2.87 -4.55
CA ILE A 61 41.18 -1.90 -4.01
C ILE A 61 42.56 -2.56 -3.81
N SER A 62 43.67 -1.87 -4.18
CA SER A 62 44.98 -2.06 -3.51
C SER A 62 45.79 -0.76 -3.55
N GLY A 63 46.44 -0.43 -2.43
CA GLY A 63 47.10 0.85 -2.18
C GLY A 63 48.57 0.95 -2.62
N GLY A 64 49.07 2.17 -2.65
CA GLY A 64 50.48 2.50 -2.86
C GLY A 64 50.72 4.02 -2.85
N ASP A 65 51.55 4.47 -1.93
CA ASP A 65 51.85 5.84 -1.48
C ASP A 65 52.96 6.54 -2.32
N LEU A 66 53.09 7.86 -2.10
CA LEU A 66 54.24 8.78 -2.27
C LEU A 66 54.37 9.72 -3.48
N GLY A 67 54.46 11.03 -3.16
CA GLY A 67 55.30 12.06 -3.80
C GLY A 67 54.54 13.22 -4.46
N SER A 68 54.23 14.35 -3.79
CA SER A 68 55.07 15.53 -3.45
C SER A 68 55.35 16.53 -4.58
N ASP A 69 55.11 17.82 -4.26
CA ASP A 69 55.61 19.09 -4.85
C ASP A 69 55.02 19.57 -6.20
N ALA A 70 54.71 20.84 -6.49
CA ALA A 70 54.90 22.17 -5.89
C ALA A 70 53.87 23.14 -6.56
N ALA A 71 53.13 24.02 -5.85
CA ALA A 71 53.42 25.39 -5.37
C ALA A 71 53.39 26.54 -6.41
N ILE A 72 52.92 27.73 -5.93
CA ILE A 72 53.02 29.13 -6.44
C ILE A 72 51.77 29.60 -7.24
N ASP A 73 51.06 30.73 -6.99
CA ASP A 73 51.16 31.97 -6.16
C ASP A 73 49.71 32.51 -6.02
N ASP A 74 49.18 32.83 -4.83
CA ASP A 74 49.11 34.15 -4.15
C ASP A 74 48.59 35.35 -4.99
N GLN A 75 47.53 36.00 -4.50
CA GLN A 75 47.54 37.42 -4.09
C GLN A 75 46.29 37.77 -3.28
N THR A 76 46.57 38.10 -2.03
CA THR A 76 45.74 38.61 -0.93
C THR A 76 45.21 40.04 -1.08
N ASN A 77 44.09 40.39 -0.42
CA ASN A 77 44.01 41.46 0.60
C ASN A 77 42.62 41.49 1.29
N THR A 78 42.48 41.04 2.54
CA THR A 78 42.48 41.77 3.84
C THR A 78 41.17 42.45 4.28
N THR A 79 40.60 41.85 5.34
CA THR A 79 40.05 42.43 6.60
C THR A 79 38.92 43.46 6.56
N ASP A 80 37.78 43.12 7.18
CA ASP A 80 37.29 43.86 8.36
C ASP A 80 36.35 43.01 9.23
N THR A 81 36.36 43.28 10.53
CA THR A 81 35.67 42.61 11.63
C THR A 81 34.44 43.41 12.09
N SER A 82 33.29 42.76 12.24
CA SER A 82 32.21 43.02 13.23
C SER A 82 31.07 42.05 12.88
N GLY A 83 30.51 41.25 13.79
CA GLY A 83 29.78 41.68 14.99
C GLY A 83 28.30 41.80 14.62
N GLY A 84 27.53 40.71 14.78
CA GLY A 84 26.09 40.71 14.53
C GLY A 84 25.49 39.31 14.56
N GLU A 85 24.94 38.93 15.72
CA GLU A 85 23.88 37.94 15.83
C GLU A 85 22.70 38.43 14.97
N ASP A 86 22.24 37.63 14.01
CA ASP A 86 21.00 37.92 13.29
C ASP A 86 19.98 36.84 13.57
N ALA A 87 18.93 37.27 14.26
CA ALA A 87 17.78 36.49 14.64
C ALA A 87 16.99 36.10 13.39
N GLY A 88 16.62 34.81 13.29
CA GLY A 88 15.66 34.35 12.30
C GLY A 88 14.32 35.10 12.45
N PRO A 89 13.57 35.29 11.36
CA PRO A 89 12.34 36.06 11.41
C PRO A 89 11.30 35.34 12.27
N ASP A 90 10.91 36.04 13.34
CA ASP A 90 9.79 35.77 14.21
C ASP A 90 8.49 35.81 13.40
N VAL A 91 7.97 34.63 13.07
CA VAL A 91 6.62 34.46 12.49
C VAL A 91 5.63 34.40 13.64
N SER A 92 5.10 35.58 14.00
CA SER A 92 3.93 35.70 14.85
C SER A 92 2.78 34.81 14.34
N PRO A 93 2.02 34.14 15.23
CA PRO A 93 0.85 33.38 14.83
C PRO A 93 -0.16 34.31 14.14
N LEU A 94 -0.61 33.93 12.94
CA LEU A 94 -1.78 34.53 12.31
C LEU A 94 -2.98 34.30 13.25
N ASP A 95 -3.44 35.40 13.85
CA ASP A 95 -4.70 35.50 14.56
C ASP A 95 -5.85 35.18 13.60
N LEU A 96 -6.36 33.94 13.67
CA LEU A 96 -7.55 33.51 12.95
C LEU A 96 -8.77 34.15 13.62
N GLY A 97 -9.06 35.38 13.22
CA GLY A 97 -10.25 36.11 13.62
C GLY A 97 -11.50 35.26 13.42
N THR A 98 -12.23 35.07 14.52
CA THR A 98 -13.54 34.44 14.58
C THR A 98 -14.54 35.28 13.79
N SER A 99 -14.91 34.86 12.57
CA SER A 99 -16.09 35.40 11.89
C SER A 99 -17.31 34.59 12.32
N ASP A 100 -18.26 35.26 12.95
CA ASP A 100 -19.50 34.72 13.50
C ASP A 100 -20.26 33.80 12.54
N ALA A 101 -20.42 32.54 12.95
CA ALA A 101 -21.36 31.60 12.36
C ALA A 101 -22.80 31.94 12.81
N PRO A 102 -23.83 31.73 11.98
CA PRO A 102 -25.20 31.77 12.45
C PRO A 102 -25.38 30.65 13.49
N THR A 103 -25.95 30.99 14.65
CA THR A 103 -26.27 30.10 15.76
C THR A 103 -27.22 28.98 15.32
N SER A 104 -26.65 27.89 14.86
CA SER A 104 -27.27 26.56 14.84
C SER A 104 -27.21 26.04 16.27
N ASP A 105 -28.36 25.70 16.87
CA ASP A 105 -28.39 24.97 18.15
C ASP A 105 -27.41 23.79 18.03
N ALA A 106 -26.34 23.81 18.84
CA ALA A 106 -25.29 22.80 18.76
C ALA A 106 -25.94 21.43 18.97
N ILE A 107 -25.79 20.53 18.01
CA ILE A 107 -26.36 19.19 18.13
C ILE A 107 -25.75 18.50 19.36
N VAL A 108 -26.62 18.11 20.29
CA VAL A 108 -26.18 17.48 21.54
C VAL A 108 -26.20 15.96 21.33
N PRO A 109 -25.06 15.27 21.52
CA PRO A 109 -24.99 13.82 21.48
C PRO A 109 -25.94 13.17 22.50
N PRO A 110 -26.49 11.97 22.21
CA PRO A 110 -27.35 11.26 23.15
C PRO A 110 -26.66 11.06 24.50
N ASP A 111 -27.31 11.48 25.58
CA ASP A 111 -26.82 11.25 26.94
C ASP A 111 -26.98 9.76 27.31
N VAL A 112 -25.92 9.17 27.84
CA VAL A 112 -25.86 7.76 28.24
C VAL A 112 -25.34 7.71 29.66
N THR A 113 -26.19 7.27 30.59
CA THR A 113 -25.77 7.05 31.97
C THR A 113 -24.71 5.95 32.04
N THR A 114 -23.57 6.25 32.65
CA THR A 114 -22.47 5.32 32.84
C THR A 114 -22.28 4.98 34.31
N SER A 115 -21.81 3.76 34.57
CA SER A 115 -21.32 3.34 35.89
C SER A 115 -19.79 3.32 35.93
N PRO A 116 -19.15 3.35 37.11
CA PRO A 116 -17.72 3.09 37.21
C PRO A 116 -17.35 1.75 36.56
N GLY A 117 -16.22 1.74 35.85
CA GLY A 117 -15.70 0.57 35.13
C GLY A 117 -14.20 0.42 35.36
N MET A 118 -13.66 -0.75 35.02
CA MET A 118 -12.26 -1.13 35.25
C MET A 118 -11.31 -0.68 34.14
N LEU A 119 -11.82 -0.30 32.97
CA LEU A 119 -10.98 0.31 31.92
C LEU A 119 -10.27 1.55 32.46
N SER A 120 -8.95 1.64 32.33
CA SER A 120 -8.19 2.78 32.86
C SER A 120 -8.34 4.03 31.99
N ALA A 121 -8.52 3.86 30.67
CA ALA A 121 -8.82 4.94 29.74
C ALA A 121 -9.52 4.43 28.48
N VAL A 122 -10.27 5.32 27.81
CA VAL A 122 -10.75 5.14 26.44
C VAL A 122 -10.56 6.45 25.70
N TRP A 123 -9.93 6.39 24.53
CA TRP A 123 -9.64 7.56 23.69
C TRP A 123 -9.70 7.18 22.21
N ALA A 124 -9.58 8.16 21.31
CA ALA A 124 -9.64 7.92 19.88
C ALA A 124 -8.50 8.60 19.11
N ASN A 125 -8.15 8.06 17.95
CA ASN A 125 -7.34 8.74 16.94
C ASN A 125 -7.86 8.43 15.53
N ASN A 126 -7.18 8.95 14.51
CA ASN A 126 -7.53 8.71 13.11
C ASN A 126 -6.96 7.40 12.53
N GLY A 127 -6.23 6.61 13.32
CA GLY A 127 -5.65 5.34 12.93
C GLY A 127 -4.27 5.37 12.27
N GLN A 128 -3.79 6.55 11.86
CA GLN A 128 -2.49 6.68 11.18
C GLN A 128 -1.32 6.64 12.17
N ASP A 129 -1.56 6.98 13.44
CA ASP A 129 -0.69 6.62 14.56
C ASP A 129 -1.09 5.22 15.06
N LYS A 130 -0.32 4.21 14.63
CA LYS A 130 -0.53 2.81 15.01
C LYS A 130 -0.09 2.61 16.46
N VAL A 131 -1.05 2.36 17.34
CA VAL A 131 -0.80 2.13 18.77
C VAL A 131 -0.50 0.65 18.99
N VAL A 132 0.74 0.31 19.30
CA VAL A 132 1.14 -1.07 19.65
C VAL A 132 0.42 -1.53 20.92
N GLN A 133 0.14 -2.83 21.04
CA GLN A 133 -0.79 -3.37 22.06
C GLN A 133 -0.37 -3.08 23.52
N SER A 134 0.92 -2.91 23.78
CA SER A 134 1.46 -2.62 25.12
C SER A 134 1.43 -1.14 25.50
N ASP A 135 1.12 -0.23 24.58
CA ASP A 135 1.11 1.20 24.86
C ASP A 135 -0.16 1.61 25.64
N LEU A 136 0.02 2.18 26.84
CA LEU A 136 -1.07 2.69 27.70
C LEU A 136 -0.92 4.21 27.88
N ARG A 137 -1.12 4.95 26.78
CA ARG A 137 -0.73 6.36 26.67
C ARG A 137 -1.66 7.25 27.50
N ALA A 138 -2.97 7.08 27.37
CA ALA A 138 -3.94 7.92 28.07
C ALA A 138 -3.95 7.65 29.58
N SER A 139 -3.72 6.39 29.99
CA SER A 139 -3.57 6.00 31.40
C SER A 139 -2.25 6.48 32.04
N THR A 140 -1.33 7.01 31.22
CA THR A 140 -0.08 7.63 31.67
C THR A 140 -0.18 9.15 31.65
N ASN A 141 -0.64 9.71 30.53
CA ASN A 141 -0.91 11.13 30.35
C ASN A 141 -2.05 11.35 29.35
N ALA A 142 -3.26 11.68 29.85
CA ALA A 142 -4.43 11.88 29.01
C ALA A 142 -4.29 13.04 28.01
N ASP A 143 -3.46 14.04 28.28
CA ASP A 143 -3.23 15.14 27.34
C ASP A 143 -2.35 14.72 26.15
N SER A 144 -1.56 13.65 26.29
CA SER A 144 -0.67 13.16 25.23
C SER A 144 -1.39 12.48 24.05
N VAL A 145 -2.68 12.17 24.21
CA VAL A 145 -3.48 11.49 23.19
C VAL A 145 -4.47 12.41 22.47
N LYS A 146 -4.48 13.71 22.80
CA LYS A 146 -5.27 14.71 22.07
C LYS A 146 -4.74 14.85 20.64
N ASN A 147 -5.65 14.89 19.68
CA ASN A 147 -5.34 14.96 18.24
C ASN A 147 -6.54 15.57 17.48
N SER A 148 -6.46 15.66 16.15
CA SER A 148 -7.51 16.27 15.33
C SER A 148 -8.88 15.57 15.44
N VAL A 149 -8.92 14.30 15.84
CA VAL A 149 -10.13 13.49 16.00
C VAL A 149 -10.60 13.45 17.46
N TRP A 150 -9.71 13.63 18.45
CA TRP A 150 -10.03 13.47 19.87
C TRP A 150 -9.56 14.67 20.69
N ASP A 151 -10.51 15.42 21.26
CA ASP A 151 -10.22 16.59 22.08
C ASP A 151 -10.02 16.27 23.59
N GLY A 152 -10.05 14.98 23.95
CA GLY A 152 -10.05 14.51 25.34
C GLY A 152 -11.43 14.12 25.84
N THR A 153 -12.49 14.49 25.12
CA THR A 153 -13.88 14.22 25.52
C THR A 153 -14.75 13.72 24.37
N THR A 154 -14.57 14.26 23.17
CA THR A 154 -15.44 14.08 22.02
C THR A 154 -14.65 13.63 20.80
N ILE A 155 -15.21 12.68 20.06
CA ILE A 155 -14.70 12.22 18.77
C ILE A 155 -15.28 13.13 17.69
N ARG A 156 -14.42 13.81 16.93
CA ARG A 156 -14.80 14.76 15.88
C ARG A 156 -14.27 14.31 14.53
N ILE A 157 -15.16 14.07 13.60
CA ILE A 157 -14.83 13.66 12.24
C ILE A 157 -15.64 14.48 11.23
N PHE A 158 -15.14 14.58 10.01
CA PHE A 158 -15.87 15.18 8.90
C PHE A 158 -15.66 14.36 7.64
N GLY A 159 -16.62 14.42 6.71
CA GLY A 159 -16.56 13.72 5.44
C GLY A 159 -17.55 14.28 4.44
N ALA A 160 -17.39 13.91 3.18
CA ALA A 160 -18.33 14.17 2.12
C ALA A 160 -19.37 13.04 2.03
N ARG A 161 -20.43 13.27 1.25
CA ARG A 161 -21.38 12.19 0.90
C ARG A 161 -20.67 11.18 -0.01
N ASN A 162 -21.10 9.92 0.03
CA ASN A 162 -20.50 8.80 -0.73
C ASN A 162 -19.06 8.48 -0.29
N GLU A 163 -18.73 8.73 0.98
CA GLU A 163 -17.41 8.50 1.57
C GLU A 163 -17.52 7.53 2.75
N VAL A 164 -16.48 6.74 2.98
CA VAL A 164 -16.29 6.06 4.27
C VAL A 164 -15.27 6.85 5.10
N VAL A 165 -15.74 7.47 6.19
CA VAL A 165 -14.87 8.08 7.21
C VAL A 165 -14.61 7.08 8.33
N ALA A 166 -13.54 7.28 9.10
CA ALA A 166 -13.17 6.35 10.15
C ALA A 166 -12.40 6.99 11.31
N PHE A 167 -12.48 6.34 12.46
CA PHE A 167 -11.65 6.59 13.64
C PHE A 167 -11.32 5.25 14.32
N ASN A 168 -10.26 5.25 15.13
CA ASN A 168 -9.85 4.12 15.94
C ASN A 168 -10.04 4.45 17.42
N LEU A 169 -10.77 3.60 18.14
CA LEU A 169 -10.90 3.66 19.59
C LEU A 169 -9.79 2.82 20.23
N VAL A 170 -9.15 3.32 21.26
CA VAL A 170 -8.14 2.60 22.05
C VAL A 170 -8.66 2.44 23.47
N LEU A 171 -8.93 1.20 23.87
CA LEU A 171 -9.41 0.84 25.21
C LEU A 171 -8.23 0.32 26.03
N GLU A 172 -7.90 0.98 27.13
CA GLU A 172 -6.72 0.66 27.96
C GLU A 172 -7.09 -0.08 29.24
N ALA A 173 -6.36 -1.15 29.55
CA ALA A 173 -6.49 -1.94 30.78
C ALA A 173 -5.17 -1.94 31.57
N LYS A 174 -4.90 -0.87 32.32
CA LYS A 174 -3.64 -0.70 33.06
C LYS A 174 -3.51 -1.61 34.28
N ASP A 175 -4.55 -1.64 35.12
CA ASP A 175 -4.42 -2.13 36.50
C ASP A 175 -4.81 -3.61 36.66
N ALA A 176 -5.75 -4.10 35.84
CA ALA A 176 -6.28 -5.47 35.88
C ALA A 176 -6.77 -5.94 34.50
N ASP A 177 -6.99 -7.25 34.36
CA ASP A 177 -7.74 -7.81 33.22
C ASP A 177 -9.16 -7.24 33.24
N VAL A 178 -9.66 -6.79 32.07
CA VAL A 178 -11.03 -6.31 31.89
C VAL A 178 -11.76 -7.27 30.98
N ALA A 179 -12.65 -8.08 31.56
CA ALA A 179 -13.41 -9.11 30.86
C ALA A 179 -14.80 -8.59 30.41
N ASN A 180 -15.39 -9.29 29.43
CA ASN A 180 -16.73 -9.02 28.90
C ASN A 180 -16.90 -7.55 28.45
N VAL A 181 -15.88 -7.02 27.79
CA VAL A 181 -15.92 -5.70 27.16
C VAL A 181 -16.70 -5.82 25.86
N SER A 182 -17.65 -4.92 25.62
CA SER A 182 -18.30 -4.74 24.32
C SER A 182 -18.36 -3.26 23.93
N VAL A 183 -18.43 -2.99 22.63
CA VAL A 183 -18.46 -1.62 22.08
C VAL A 183 -19.59 -1.51 21.07
N GLU A 184 -20.37 -0.44 21.16
CA GLU A 184 -21.53 -0.20 20.30
C GLU A 184 -21.54 1.25 19.77
N LEU A 185 -21.80 1.38 18.47
CA LEU A 185 -22.21 2.64 17.83
C LEU A 185 -23.17 2.27 16.70
N THR A 186 -24.47 2.54 16.89
CA THR A 186 -25.52 2.10 15.96
C THR A 186 -26.20 3.24 15.21
N SER A 187 -26.03 4.49 15.66
CA SER A 187 -26.63 5.62 14.95
C SER A 187 -25.85 6.92 15.11
N LEU A 188 -25.93 7.75 14.07
CA LEU A 188 -25.57 9.17 14.08
C LEU A 188 -26.79 9.94 13.54
N ALA A 189 -27.40 10.81 14.35
CA ALA A 189 -28.61 11.54 13.98
C ALA A 189 -28.35 13.03 13.89
N GLY A 190 -29.04 13.71 12.97
CA GLY A 190 -28.96 15.15 12.73
C GLY A 190 -30.29 15.71 12.23
N THR A 191 -30.37 17.02 12.06
CA THR A 191 -31.58 17.68 11.52
C THR A 191 -31.89 17.25 10.09
N GLY A 192 -30.87 16.78 9.36
CA GLY A 192 -30.96 16.29 7.98
C GLY A 192 -31.28 14.79 7.82
N GLY A 193 -31.49 14.05 8.92
CA GLY A 193 -31.77 12.60 8.91
C GLY A 193 -30.88 11.81 9.88
N SER A 194 -30.66 10.53 9.58
CA SER A 194 -29.82 9.64 10.40
C SER A 194 -29.00 8.69 9.53
N ILE A 195 -27.86 8.27 10.07
CA ILE A 195 -27.10 7.09 9.64
C ILE A 195 -27.39 6.01 10.68
N ASP A 196 -28.29 5.10 10.38
CA ASP A 196 -28.66 3.99 11.27
C ASP A 196 -28.05 2.68 10.80
N SER A 197 -27.46 1.93 11.72
CA SER A 197 -26.78 0.66 11.47
C SER A 197 -27.32 -0.45 12.35
N THR A 198 -27.55 -1.62 11.75
CA THR A 198 -27.93 -2.85 12.42
C THR A 198 -26.83 -3.88 12.18
N PRO A 199 -26.07 -4.29 13.23
CA PRO A 199 -25.04 -5.31 13.11
C PRO A 199 -25.54 -6.58 12.42
N ALA A 200 -24.64 -7.30 11.75
CA ALA A 200 -25.00 -8.56 11.11
C ALA A 200 -25.49 -9.57 12.17
N PRO A 201 -26.58 -10.31 11.92
CA PRO A 201 -27.09 -11.28 12.89
C PRO A 201 -26.15 -12.48 13.06
N ASP A 202 -25.36 -12.79 12.02
CA ASP A 202 -24.40 -13.88 11.98
C ASP A 202 -23.32 -13.64 10.90
N ALA A 203 -22.37 -14.57 10.80
CA ALA A 203 -21.26 -14.54 9.85
C ALA A 203 -21.69 -14.43 8.37
N SER A 204 -22.86 -14.95 8.00
CA SER A 204 -23.36 -14.90 6.62
C SER A 204 -23.82 -13.49 6.22
N GLY A 205 -24.23 -12.68 7.20
CA GLY A 205 -24.67 -11.30 7.01
C GLY A 205 -23.54 -10.27 6.89
N LEU A 206 -22.28 -10.66 7.11
CA LEU A 206 -21.13 -9.73 7.17
C LEU A 206 -20.87 -8.97 5.85
N TYR A 207 -21.28 -9.53 4.71
CA TYR A 207 -21.14 -8.92 3.38
C TYR A 207 -22.46 -8.35 2.85
N ASN A 208 -23.42 -8.08 3.76
CA ASN A 208 -24.63 -7.35 3.45
C ASN A 208 -24.58 -5.97 4.14
N TRP A 209 -24.53 -4.91 3.34
CA TRP A 209 -24.38 -3.53 3.80
C TRP A 209 -25.65 -2.70 3.72
N LEU A 210 -26.77 -3.27 3.28
CA LEU A 210 -28.05 -2.55 3.09
C LEU A 210 -28.59 -1.86 4.35
N LYS A 211 -28.15 -2.32 5.52
CA LYS A 211 -28.48 -1.74 6.84
C LYS A 211 -27.25 -1.63 7.73
N ARG A 212 -26.04 -1.62 7.15
CA ARG A 212 -24.76 -1.60 7.88
C ARG A 212 -23.83 -0.48 7.40
N PRO A 213 -24.27 0.80 7.43
CA PRO A 213 -23.40 1.93 7.12
C PRO A 213 -22.35 2.19 8.21
N ILE A 214 -22.54 1.68 9.44
CA ILE A 214 -21.55 1.75 10.52
C ILE A 214 -21.03 0.34 10.79
N GLU A 215 -19.73 0.14 10.65
CA GLU A 215 -19.05 -1.14 10.86
C GLU A 215 -17.96 -0.97 11.92
N LEU A 216 -17.94 -1.87 12.91
CA LEU A 216 -16.92 -1.89 13.96
C LEU A 216 -16.04 -3.13 13.77
N PHE A 217 -14.74 -3.01 14.03
CA PHE A 217 -13.80 -4.09 13.87
C PHE A 217 -12.92 -4.25 15.12
N TYR A 218 -12.83 -5.47 15.62
CA TYR A 218 -11.82 -5.88 16.58
C TYR A 218 -10.49 -6.00 15.84
N ILE A 219 -9.52 -5.15 16.20
CA ILE A 219 -8.20 -5.18 15.57
C ILE A 219 -7.32 -6.22 16.25
N ARG A 220 -6.89 -7.26 15.51
CA ARG A 220 -5.83 -8.15 15.99
C ARG A 220 -4.46 -7.53 15.72
N TYR A 221 -3.50 -7.95 16.53
CA TYR A 221 -2.13 -7.47 16.48
C TYR A 221 -1.17 -8.58 16.04
N LEU A 222 -0.11 -8.21 15.34
CA LEU A 222 0.98 -9.09 14.90
C LEU A 222 2.31 -8.59 15.43
N GLU A 223 3.19 -9.52 15.84
CA GLU A 223 4.47 -9.17 16.45
C GLU A 223 5.51 -8.85 15.36
N ILE A 224 6.18 -7.72 15.48
CA ILE A 224 7.25 -7.31 14.56
C ILE A 224 8.58 -7.79 15.14
N LYS A 225 9.15 -8.84 14.55
CA LYS A 225 10.40 -9.50 14.99
C LYS A 225 11.63 -9.10 14.19
N GLY A 226 11.44 -8.50 13.03
CA GLY A 226 12.48 -7.95 12.18
C GLY A 226 11.95 -6.86 11.25
N LEU A 227 12.85 -6.08 10.65
CA LEU A 227 12.51 -5.03 9.70
C LEU A 227 12.26 -5.56 8.30
N SER A 228 11.27 -4.96 7.63
CA SER A 228 10.95 -5.21 6.23
C SER A 228 12.01 -4.71 5.25
N ASN A 229 12.70 -5.63 4.58
CA ASN A 229 13.79 -5.36 3.63
C ASN A 229 13.31 -4.62 2.38
N LEU A 230 12.15 -5.00 1.83
CA LEU A 230 11.61 -4.35 0.62
C LEU A 230 11.02 -2.97 0.90
N ALA A 231 10.72 -2.65 2.16
CA ALA A 231 10.15 -1.37 2.56
C ALA A 231 11.21 -0.37 3.01
N TYR A 232 12.30 -0.85 3.63
CA TYR A 232 13.34 0.00 4.21
C TYR A 232 14.72 -0.53 3.84
N GLU A 233 15.58 0.36 3.37
CA GLU A 233 17.01 0.06 3.22
C GLU A 233 17.76 0.31 4.54
N TRP A 234 17.27 -0.35 5.60
CA TRP A 234 17.62 -0.09 7.01
C TRP A 234 19.08 -0.38 7.36
N TYR A 235 19.79 -1.14 6.52
CA TYR A 235 21.16 -1.58 6.77
C TYR A 235 22.18 -0.45 6.64
N TYR A 236 21.86 0.65 5.93
CA TYR A 236 22.80 1.76 5.73
C TYR A 236 22.29 3.15 6.09
N ASP A 237 20.97 3.39 6.09
CA ASP A 237 20.39 4.66 6.52
C ASP A 237 19.18 4.45 7.45
N GLU A 238 19.44 4.66 8.73
CA GLU A 238 18.43 4.51 9.79
C GLU A 238 17.28 5.51 9.64
N ARG A 239 17.45 6.60 8.87
CA ARG A 239 16.43 7.63 8.66
C ARG A 239 15.30 7.13 7.75
N HIS A 240 15.49 6.03 7.02
CA HIS A 240 14.44 5.41 6.21
C HIS A 240 13.45 4.60 7.06
N VAL A 241 13.87 4.10 8.22
CA VAL A 241 13.05 3.27 9.11
C VAL A 241 11.98 4.13 9.80
N PRO A 242 10.76 3.63 10.11
CA PRO A 242 9.78 4.36 10.89
C PRO A 242 10.32 4.76 12.27
N LYS A 243 10.00 5.97 12.74
CA LYS A 243 10.63 6.57 13.95
C LYS A 243 10.59 5.65 15.18
N ARG A 244 9.50 4.91 15.37
CA ARG A 244 9.30 4.01 16.52
C ARG A 244 10.10 2.71 16.43
N LEU A 245 10.60 2.40 15.24
CA LEU A 245 11.51 1.30 14.99
C LEU A 245 12.92 1.76 14.69
N ARG A 246 13.26 3.05 14.78
CA ARG A 246 14.65 3.52 14.58
C ARG A 246 15.54 3.19 15.78
N ARG A 247 16.79 2.86 15.50
CA ARG A 247 17.89 2.91 16.47
C ARG A 247 18.41 4.34 16.64
N PRO A 248 19.18 4.63 17.70
CA PRO A 248 19.95 5.88 17.76
C PRO A 248 20.90 5.98 16.56
N PHE A 249 20.93 7.14 15.90
CA PHE A 249 21.80 7.38 14.74
C PHE A 249 22.47 8.75 14.82
N THR A 250 23.54 8.93 14.04
CA THR A 250 24.27 10.20 13.91
C THR A 250 24.51 10.55 12.45
N GLY A 251 24.73 11.84 12.18
CA GLY A 251 25.06 12.34 10.84
C GLY A 251 24.09 11.86 9.77
N ASP A 252 24.62 11.27 8.70
CA ASP A 252 23.86 10.80 7.54
C ASP A 252 23.21 9.42 7.76
N GLY A 253 22.58 9.23 8.93
CA GLY A 253 21.78 8.03 9.21
C GLY A 253 22.56 6.82 9.71
N VAL A 254 23.80 7.02 10.18
CA VAL A 254 24.64 5.93 10.71
C VAL A 254 24.09 5.49 12.07
N GLY A 255 23.38 4.36 12.08
CA GLY A 255 22.79 3.75 13.27
C GLY A 255 23.83 3.13 14.20
N SER A 256 23.53 3.14 15.49
CA SER A 256 24.32 2.52 16.57
C SER A 256 23.44 1.59 17.40
N GLY A 257 24.05 0.61 18.07
CA GLY A 257 23.30 -0.41 18.81
C GLY A 257 22.70 -1.49 17.90
N THR A 258 21.68 -2.16 18.41
CA THR A 258 21.16 -3.45 17.97
C THR A 258 19.64 -3.43 17.80
N TRP A 259 19.05 -4.55 17.38
CA TRP A 259 17.60 -4.75 17.31
C TRP A 259 16.86 -4.29 18.57
N THR A 260 17.41 -4.62 19.76
CA THR A 260 16.78 -4.28 21.04
C THR A 260 16.83 -2.80 21.41
N ASP A 261 17.63 -2.00 20.70
CA ASP A 261 17.68 -0.54 20.89
C ASP A 261 16.54 0.21 20.17
N ARG A 262 15.74 -0.50 19.35
CA ARG A 262 14.56 0.06 18.68
C ARG A 262 13.40 0.13 19.69
N PRO A 263 12.70 1.27 19.83
CA PRO A 263 11.64 1.41 20.85
C PRO A 263 10.52 0.36 20.77
N ASP A 264 10.20 -0.09 19.55
CA ASP A 264 9.11 -1.04 19.28
C ASP A 264 9.59 -2.43 18.82
N HIS A 265 10.84 -2.82 19.10
CA HIS A 265 11.29 -4.20 18.85
C HIS A 265 10.37 -5.23 19.54
N ASN A 266 10.01 -6.30 18.82
CA ASN A 266 9.15 -7.39 19.31
C ASN A 266 7.80 -6.91 19.90
N LYS A 267 7.29 -5.76 19.45
CA LYS A 267 5.95 -5.28 19.86
C LYS A 267 4.88 -5.74 18.88
N LEU A 268 3.67 -5.84 19.42
CA LEU A 268 2.46 -6.24 18.71
C LEU A 268 1.83 -5.01 18.04
N TYR A 269 1.86 -4.95 16.71
CA TYR A 269 1.30 -3.89 15.87
C TYR A 269 -0.13 -4.21 15.41
N PRO A 270 -1.05 -3.23 15.40
CA PRO A 270 -2.43 -3.43 14.95
C PRO A 270 -2.49 -3.64 13.44
N GLU A 271 -3.18 -4.69 12.99
CA GLU A 271 -3.20 -5.06 11.58
C GLU A 271 -4.52 -5.64 11.07
N ILE A 272 -5.14 -6.61 11.74
CA ILE A 272 -6.23 -7.39 11.13
C ILE A 272 -7.59 -6.87 11.61
N ALA A 273 -8.41 -6.32 10.73
CA ALA A 273 -9.73 -5.79 11.06
C ALA A 273 -10.80 -6.89 11.00
N VAL A 274 -10.98 -7.61 12.10
CA VAL A 274 -12.02 -8.65 12.25
C VAL A 274 -13.35 -7.97 12.59
N PRO A 275 -14.46 -8.23 11.87
CA PRO A 275 -15.77 -7.67 12.23
C PRO A 275 -16.12 -7.92 13.70
N LEU A 276 -16.53 -6.87 14.42
CA LEU A 276 -16.76 -6.93 15.86
C LEU A 276 -17.92 -7.88 16.21
N GLU A 277 -18.82 -8.19 15.26
CA GLU A 277 -19.86 -9.21 15.43
C GLU A 277 -19.30 -10.62 15.71
N LEU A 278 -18.03 -10.88 15.33
CA LEU A 278 -17.32 -12.13 15.64
C LEU A 278 -16.60 -12.08 17.00
N HIS A 279 -16.54 -10.89 17.62
CA HIS A 279 -16.02 -10.63 18.96
C HIS A 279 -17.03 -9.80 19.77
N PRO A 280 -18.29 -10.29 19.95
CA PRO A 280 -19.36 -9.52 20.57
C PRO A 280 -19.05 -9.13 22.03
N SER A 281 -18.15 -9.88 22.66
CA SER A 281 -17.50 -9.51 23.91
C SER A 281 -16.07 -10.04 23.93
N PHE A 282 -15.13 -9.30 24.52
CA PHE A 282 -13.72 -9.70 24.59
C PHE A 282 -13.11 -9.36 25.95
N THR A 283 -11.89 -9.85 26.18
CA THR A 283 -11.09 -9.54 27.37
C THR A 283 -9.85 -8.75 26.96
N ILE A 284 -9.60 -7.63 27.63
CA ILE A 284 -8.35 -6.89 27.51
C ILE A 284 -7.47 -7.28 28.69
N LYS A 285 -6.26 -7.79 28.43
CA LYS A 285 -5.35 -8.20 29.49
C LYS A 285 -4.73 -6.99 30.18
N LYS A 286 -4.41 -7.16 31.46
CA LYS A 286 -3.65 -6.18 32.22
C LYS A 286 -2.38 -5.79 31.46
N GLY A 287 -2.11 -4.49 31.39
CA GLY A 287 -0.94 -3.94 30.70
C GLY A 287 -1.12 -3.79 29.18
N GLN A 288 -2.33 -4.01 28.65
CA GLN A 288 -2.60 -3.96 27.22
C GLN A 288 -3.71 -2.97 26.87
N ASN A 289 -3.70 -2.51 25.61
CA ASN A 289 -4.83 -1.88 24.97
C ASN A 289 -5.50 -2.82 23.95
N GLN A 290 -6.75 -2.49 23.60
CA GLN A 290 -7.46 -3.06 22.48
C GLN A 290 -7.94 -1.94 21.55
N SER A 291 -7.51 -2.00 20.29
CA SER A 291 -7.99 -1.13 19.22
C SER A 291 -9.31 -1.65 18.65
N ILE A 292 -10.29 -0.75 18.54
CA ILE A 292 -11.58 -0.97 17.88
C ILE A 292 -11.72 0.06 16.77
N TRP A 293 -11.62 -0.41 15.52
CA TRP A 293 -11.76 0.45 14.35
C TRP A 293 -13.23 0.67 14.02
N VAL A 294 -13.59 1.89 13.66
CA VAL A 294 -14.96 2.26 13.29
C VAL A 294 -14.97 2.86 11.89
N ASP A 295 -15.68 2.22 10.96
CA ASP A 295 -16.02 2.77 9.65
C ASP A 295 -17.45 3.35 9.69
N VAL A 296 -17.63 4.55 9.12
CA VAL A 296 -18.94 5.17 8.88
C VAL A 296 -19.03 5.54 7.42
N TYR A 297 -19.86 4.80 6.67
CA TYR A 297 -20.27 5.18 5.32
C TYR A 297 -21.32 6.29 5.40
N ILE A 298 -21.03 7.42 4.76
CA ILE A 298 -21.92 8.57 4.65
C ILE A 298 -22.76 8.40 3.37
N PRO A 299 -24.07 8.08 3.48
CA PRO A 299 -24.89 7.80 2.31
C PRO A 299 -24.91 8.96 1.32
N LYS A 300 -24.88 8.64 0.02
CA LYS A 300 -24.83 9.63 -1.07
C LYS A 300 -25.97 10.68 -1.01
N GLY A 301 -27.14 10.28 -0.53
CA GLY A 301 -28.33 11.13 -0.40
C GLY A 301 -28.48 11.84 0.95
N LEU A 302 -27.60 11.61 1.92
CA LEU A 302 -27.68 12.25 3.24
C LEU A 302 -27.49 13.77 3.11
N ALA A 303 -28.28 14.58 3.83
CA ALA A 303 -28.13 16.03 3.78
C ALA A 303 -26.81 16.48 4.46
N PRO A 304 -26.15 17.54 3.95
CA PRO A 304 -25.01 18.14 4.66
C PRO A 304 -25.46 18.72 6.00
N GLY A 305 -24.56 18.73 6.99
CA GLY A 305 -24.83 19.20 8.34
C GLY A 305 -24.12 18.36 9.41
N ASP A 306 -24.40 18.67 10.67
CA ASP A 306 -23.82 17.96 11.81
C ASP A 306 -24.73 16.83 12.29
N TYR A 307 -24.12 15.69 12.57
CA TYR A 307 -24.74 14.47 13.07
C TYR A 307 -24.03 14.03 14.34
N ALA A 308 -24.81 13.61 15.33
CA ALA A 308 -24.30 13.19 16.63
C ALA A 308 -24.74 11.77 16.99
N GLY A 309 -23.87 11.06 17.68
CA GLY A 309 -24.16 9.78 18.32
C GLY A 309 -23.20 9.54 19.47
N THR A 310 -23.26 8.35 20.05
CA THR A 310 -22.46 8.00 21.23
C THR A 310 -21.92 6.60 21.07
N VAL A 311 -20.59 6.46 21.15
CA VAL A 311 -19.94 5.16 21.35
C VAL A 311 -20.20 4.74 22.79
N VAL A 312 -20.81 3.57 22.97
CA VAL A 312 -21.04 2.99 24.29
C VAL A 312 -20.08 1.82 24.48
N VAL A 313 -19.23 1.92 25.50
CA VAL A 313 -18.38 0.80 25.95
C VAL A 313 -19.02 0.20 27.20
N LYS A 314 -19.22 -1.11 27.17
CA LYS A 314 -19.81 -1.86 28.28
C LYS A 314 -18.79 -2.81 28.87
N GLU A 315 -18.87 -3.01 30.18
CA GLU A 315 -18.15 -4.05 30.92
C GLU A 315 -19.20 -4.90 31.64
N ASN A 316 -19.18 -6.22 31.43
CA ASN A 316 -20.20 -7.14 31.96
C ASN A 316 -21.64 -6.72 31.61
N GLY A 317 -21.84 -6.18 30.41
CA GLY A 317 -23.14 -5.71 29.92
C GLY A 317 -23.60 -4.36 30.48
N VAL A 318 -22.82 -3.72 31.37
CA VAL A 318 -23.13 -2.40 31.93
C VAL A 318 -22.33 -1.33 31.21
N ALA A 319 -22.98 -0.24 30.76
CA ALA A 319 -22.28 0.90 30.16
C ALA A 319 -21.34 1.56 31.18
N THR A 320 -20.04 1.56 30.90
CA THR A 320 -19.01 2.17 31.76
C THR A 320 -18.33 3.36 31.12
N ARG A 321 -18.36 3.49 29.79
CA ARG A 321 -17.92 4.69 29.07
C ARG A 321 -18.93 5.04 27.98
N ALA A 322 -19.11 6.33 27.78
CA ALA A 322 -19.94 6.91 26.73
C ALA A 322 -19.13 8.03 26.09
N LEU A 323 -18.72 7.86 24.84
CA LEU A 323 -17.90 8.82 24.11
C LEU A 323 -18.75 9.46 23.02
N PRO A 324 -19.02 10.77 23.09
CA PRO A 324 -19.74 11.46 22.04
C PRO A 324 -18.98 11.44 20.71
N VAL A 325 -19.73 11.25 19.63
CA VAL A 325 -19.25 11.31 18.24
C VAL A 325 -19.98 12.44 17.52
N LEU A 326 -19.23 13.35 16.92
CA LEU A 326 -19.73 14.42 16.06
C LEU A 326 -19.17 14.24 14.65
N LEU A 327 -20.07 14.06 13.69
CA LEU A 327 -19.78 13.97 12.26
C LEU A 327 -20.31 15.21 11.55
N THR A 328 -19.42 15.98 10.93
CA THR A 328 -19.81 17.04 9.98
C THR A 328 -19.82 16.51 8.55
N VAL A 329 -21.01 16.43 7.95
CA VAL A 329 -21.20 16.06 6.54
C VAL A 329 -21.08 17.32 5.68
N ARG A 330 -20.02 17.37 4.88
CA ARG A 330 -19.69 18.50 4.00
C ARG A 330 -20.60 18.54 2.78
N ASN A 331 -20.85 19.74 2.24
CA ASN A 331 -21.77 19.96 1.12
C ASN A 331 -21.17 19.63 -0.26
N PHE A 332 -20.62 18.43 -0.41
CA PHE A 332 -20.20 17.85 -1.69
C PHE A 332 -20.30 16.32 -1.61
N THR A 333 -20.02 15.65 -2.72
CA THR A 333 -20.16 14.20 -2.87
C THR A 333 -18.93 13.67 -3.58
N LEU A 334 -18.32 12.60 -3.05
CA LEU A 334 -17.22 11.94 -3.75
C LEU A 334 -17.72 11.15 -4.96
N PRO A 335 -16.92 11.05 -6.04
CA PRO A 335 -17.30 10.31 -7.23
C PRO A 335 -17.43 8.80 -6.94
N ASP A 336 -18.28 8.13 -7.72
CA ASP A 336 -18.48 6.68 -7.63
C ASP A 336 -17.25 5.89 -8.11
N LYS A 337 -16.60 6.39 -9.17
CA LYS A 337 -15.28 5.90 -9.63
C LYS A 337 -14.19 6.71 -8.91
N PRO A 338 -13.20 6.06 -8.28
CA PRO A 338 -12.10 6.80 -7.66
C PRO A 338 -11.27 7.55 -8.69
N SER A 339 -10.79 8.73 -8.30
CA SER A 339 -9.87 9.54 -9.12
C SER A 339 -8.45 8.94 -9.15
N ALA A 340 -8.08 8.14 -8.13
CA ALA A 340 -6.89 7.31 -8.10
C ALA A 340 -7.27 5.83 -8.29
N GLN A 341 -6.97 5.26 -9.46
CA GLN A 341 -7.20 3.84 -9.70
C GLN A 341 -6.09 2.99 -9.08
N THR A 342 -6.43 1.74 -8.79
CA THR A 342 -5.49 0.76 -8.22
C THR A 342 -5.60 -0.56 -8.97
N MET A 343 -4.49 -1.27 -9.10
CA MET A 343 -4.46 -2.66 -9.57
C MET A 343 -3.98 -3.51 -8.40
N ILE A 344 -4.77 -4.48 -7.97
CA ILE A 344 -4.40 -5.37 -6.86
C ILE A 344 -4.65 -6.80 -7.29
N VAL A 345 -3.60 -7.63 -7.25
CA VAL A 345 -3.73 -9.03 -7.65
C VAL A 345 -4.36 -9.85 -6.54
N LEU A 346 -5.29 -10.72 -6.94
CA LEU A 346 -5.93 -11.73 -6.12
C LEU A 346 -5.46 -13.12 -6.54
N GLY A 347 -4.76 -13.81 -5.65
CA GLY A 347 -4.24 -15.17 -5.81
C GLY A 347 -5.36 -16.20 -5.71
N TYR A 348 -5.87 -16.65 -6.86
CA TYR A 348 -7.04 -17.55 -6.92
C TYR A 348 -6.77 -18.92 -6.28
N GLU A 349 -5.54 -19.39 -6.35
CA GLU A 349 -5.10 -20.68 -5.81
C GLU A 349 -4.97 -20.62 -4.28
N ASP A 350 -4.38 -19.55 -3.74
CA ASP A 350 -4.32 -19.31 -2.29
C ASP A 350 -5.70 -19.20 -1.66
N LEU A 351 -6.64 -18.53 -2.33
CA LEU A 351 -8.04 -18.50 -1.87
C LEU A 351 -8.66 -19.89 -1.85
N ASN A 352 -8.47 -20.68 -2.91
CA ASN A 352 -9.01 -22.04 -2.93
C ASN A 352 -8.38 -22.87 -1.81
N ARG A 353 -7.05 -22.79 -1.64
CA ARG A 353 -6.32 -23.53 -0.61
C ARG A 353 -6.83 -23.17 0.78
N ARG A 354 -6.96 -21.89 1.13
CA ARG A 354 -7.40 -21.48 2.47
C ARG A 354 -8.85 -21.82 2.74
N TYR A 355 -9.76 -21.60 1.80
CA TYR A 355 -11.19 -21.80 2.08
C TYR A 355 -11.69 -23.22 1.84
N GLN A 356 -10.96 -24.03 1.07
CA GLN A 356 -11.43 -25.37 0.62
C GLN A 356 -10.38 -26.48 0.79
N GLY A 357 -9.16 -26.17 1.22
CA GLY A 357 -8.09 -27.15 1.45
C GLY A 357 -7.42 -27.66 0.17
N LYS A 358 -7.70 -27.05 -0.99
CA LYS A 358 -7.22 -27.49 -2.31
C LYS A 358 -7.02 -26.32 -3.25
N ASP A 359 -6.08 -26.44 -4.19
CA ASP A 359 -5.76 -25.35 -5.12
C ASP A 359 -6.73 -25.30 -6.32
N TRP A 360 -7.33 -26.45 -6.66
CA TRP A 360 -8.15 -26.66 -7.85
C TRP A 360 -9.51 -27.29 -7.52
N PHE A 361 -10.48 -27.13 -8.42
CA PHE A 361 -11.85 -27.64 -8.26
C PHE A 361 -11.96 -29.05 -8.83
N ASP A 362 -12.73 -29.90 -8.15
CA ASP A 362 -13.01 -31.27 -8.62
C ASP A 362 -14.42 -31.39 -9.23
N ASN A 363 -15.28 -30.40 -9.00
CA ASN A 363 -16.68 -30.36 -9.41
C ASN A 363 -17.22 -28.91 -9.43
N SER A 364 -18.44 -28.73 -9.95
CA SER A 364 -19.08 -27.41 -10.08
C SER A 364 -19.40 -26.74 -8.73
N THR A 365 -19.67 -27.52 -7.67
CA THR A 365 -19.99 -26.96 -6.35
C THR A 365 -18.77 -26.26 -5.73
N ASP A 366 -17.57 -26.83 -5.90
CA ASP A 366 -16.33 -26.18 -5.43
C ASP A 366 -16.04 -24.89 -6.20
N GLU A 367 -16.36 -24.87 -7.49
CA GLU A 367 -16.22 -23.70 -8.37
C GLU A 367 -17.21 -22.57 -7.99
N ASP A 368 -18.46 -22.92 -7.71
CA ASP A 368 -19.49 -21.98 -7.23
C ASP A 368 -19.08 -21.34 -5.90
N LYS A 369 -18.54 -22.15 -4.97
CA LYS A 369 -18.03 -21.66 -3.69
C LYS A 369 -16.85 -20.71 -3.87
N ALA A 370 -15.89 -21.07 -4.73
CA ALA A 370 -14.76 -20.19 -5.02
C ALA A 370 -15.19 -18.88 -5.68
N THR A 371 -16.15 -18.92 -6.59
CA THR A 371 -16.72 -17.73 -7.21
C THR A 371 -17.37 -16.83 -6.16
N THR A 372 -18.14 -17.40 -5.25
CA THR A 372 -18.76 -16.68 -4.13
C THR A 372 -17.72 -16.01 -3.21
N ILE A 373 -16.65 -16.73 -2.85
CA ILE A 373 -15.56 -16.19 -2.03
C ILE A 373 -14.87 -15.04 -2.75
N ARG A 374 -14.54 -15.20 -4.04
CA ARG A 374 -13.92 -14.16 -4.86
C ARG A 374 -14.83 -12.94 -4.96
N ASP A 375 -16.13 -13.13 -5.22
CA ASP A 375 -17.08 -12.02 -5.30
C ASP A 375 -17.16 -11.23 -3.99
N LYS A 376 -17.04 -11.87 -2.82
CA LYS A 376 -16.92 -11.16 -1.54
C LYS A 376 -15.62 -10.36 -1.39
N HIS A 377 -14.51 -10.81 -1.99
CA HIS A 377 -13.28 -10.00 -2.09
C HIS A 377 -13.52 -8.77 -2.98
N PHE A 378 -14.18 -8.93 -4.14
CA PHE A 378 -14.53 -7.79 -4.99
C PHE A 378 -15.47 -6.81 -4.29
N LEU A 379 -16.52 -7.30 -3.62
CA LEU A 379 -17.48 -6.47 -2.88
C LEU A 379 -16.76 -5.63 -1.81
N ILE A 380 -15.90 -6.24 -1.00
CA ILE A 380 -15.19 -5.49 0.05
C ILE A 380 -14.14 -4.54 -0.56
N ALA A 381 -13.41 -4.94 -1.61
CA ALA A 381 -12.46 -4.07 -2.30
C ALA A 381 -13.15 -2.84 -2.90
N HIS A 382 -14.32 -3.02 -3.50
CA HIS A 382 -15.12 -1.94 -4.08
C HIS A 382 -15.59 -0.93 -3.02
N ARG A 383 -16.00 -1.40 -1.82
CA ARG A 383 -16.27 -0.50 -0.67
C ARG A 383 -15.04 0.29 -0.22
N HIS A 384 -13.84 -0.16 -0.57
CA HIS A 384 -12.59 0.57 -0.32
C HIS A 384 -12.09 1.35 -1.53
N LYS A 385 -12.89 1.46 -2.59
CA LYS A 385 -12.53 2.06 -3.88
C LYS A 385 -11.26 1.46 -4.50
N LEU A 386 -11.07 0.15 -4.31
CA LEU A 386 -9.94 -0.60 -4.88
C LEU A 386 -10.42 -1.49 -6.01
N SER A 387 -9.63 -1.63 -7.07
CA SER A 387 -9.92 -2.58 -8.15
C SER A 387 -9.05 -3.83 -8.02
N LEU A 388 -9.69 -4.98 -8.02
CA LEU A 388 -8.99 -6.27 -8.00
C LEU A 388 -8.82 -6.79 -9.42
N VAL A 389 -7.71 -7.46 -9.66
CA VAL A 389 -7.41 -8.27 -10.85
C VAL A 389 -7.06 -9.68 -10.36
N GLY A 390 -7.13 -10.69 -11.21
CA GLY A 390 -6.78 -12.03 -10.76
C GLY A 390 -7.08 -13.14 -11.74
N GLY A 391 -6.50 -14.30 -11.45
CA GLY A 391 -6.50 -15.47 -12.31
C GLY A 391 -5.38 -15.41 -13.34
N TYR A 392 -4.42 -16.34 -13.23
CA TYR A 392 -3.35 -16.58 -14.21
C TYR A 392 -3.87 -17.26 -15.49
N SER A 393 -5.07 -16.89 -15.93
CA SER A 393 -5.76 -17.60 -16.99
C SER A 393 -5.12 -17.30 -18.34
N SER A 394 -4.81 -18.35 -19.10
CA SER A 394 -4.47 -18.26 -20.52
C SER A 394 -5.72 -18.12 -21.41
N SER A 395 -6.89 -17.84 -20.82
CA SER A 395 -8.14 -17.69 -21.55
C SER A 395 -8.00 -16.63 -22.61
N THR A 396 -8.32 -17.01 -23.85
CA THR A 396 -8.34 -16.07 -24.98
C THR A 396 -9.65 -15.27 -25.03
N GLU A 397 -10.55 -15.48 -24.08
CA GLU A 397 -11.89 -14.90 -24.03
C GLU A 397 -12.30 -14.49 -22.61
N MET A 398 -13.29 -13.59 -22.50
CA MET A 398 -13.82 -13.15 -21.21
C MET A 398 -14.52 -14.29 -20.48
N LEU A 399 -14.13 -14.53 -19.23
CA LEU A 399 -14.79 -15.54 -18.40
C LEU A 399 -16.13 -15.02 -17.84
N PRO A 400 -17.21 -15.82 -17.81
CA PRO A 400 -18.53 -15.36 -17.42
C PRO A 400 -18.62 -14.71 -16.03
N HIS A 401 -17.86 -15.20 -15.05
CA HIS A 401 -17.85 -14.67 -13.68
C HIS A 401 -17.25 -13.26 -13.56
N TRP A 402 -16.54 -12.77 -14.59
CA TRP A 402 -16.03 -11.40 -14.63
C TRP A 402 -17.08 -10.39 -15.09
N VAL A 403 -18.09 -10.81 -15.85
CA VAL A 403 -19.09 -9.88 -16.41
C VAL A 403 -19.79 -9.05 -15.31
N PRO A 404 -20.29 -9.65 -14.21
CA PRO A 404 -20.95 -8.88 -13.15
C PRO A 404 -20.01 -7.91 -12.42
N ARG A 405 -18.71 -8.22 -12.39
CA ARG A 405 -17.68 -7.39 -11.76
C ARG A 405 -17.38 -6.16 -12.62
N LEU A 406 -17.46 -6.28 -13.94
CA LEU A 406 -17.11 -5.21 -14.88
C LEU A 406 -18.31 -4.33 -15.28
N ASP A 407 -19.51 -4.91 -15.38
CA ASP A 407 -20.73 -4.15 -15.70
C ASP A 407 -21.37 -3.47 -14.49
N GLY A 408 -20.88 -3.77 -13.28
CA GLY A 408 -21.34 -3.18 -12.02
C GLY A 408 -22.52 -3.90 -11.37
N SER A 409 -23.08 -4.94 -12.00
CA SER A 409 -24.23 -5.67 -11.46
C SER A 409 -23.91 -6.45 -10.19
N LEU A 410 -22.64 -6.81 -9.94
CA LEU A 410 -22.18 -7.35 -8.65
C LEU A 410 -22.36 -6.32 -7.52
N PHE A 411 -22.10 -5.04 -7.77
CA PHE A 411 -22.08 -3.98 -6.77
C PHE A 411 -23.45 -3.32 -6.59
N THR A 412 -24.49 -4.14 -6.39
CA THR A 412 -25.87 -3.68 -6.24
C THR A 412 -26.54 -4.26 -5.01
N ALA A 413 -27.67 -3.64 -4.61
CA ALA A 413 -28.45 -4.10 -3.47
C ALA A 413 -28.93 -5.56 -3.59
N LYS A 414 -29.08 -6.08 -4.82
CA LYS A 414 -29.41 -7.49 -5.08
C LYS A 414 -28.38 -8.46 -4.46
N ASN A 415 -27.13 -8.06 -4.40
CA ASN A 415 -26.04 -8.86 -3.83
C ASN A 415 -25.64 -8.38 -2.42
N GLY A 416 -26.53 -7.64 -1.74
CA GLY A 416 -26.26 -7.09 -0.42
C GLY A 416 -25.34 -5.87 -0.43
N TYR A 417 -25.02 -5.30 -1.59
CA TYR A 417 -24.11 -4.16 -1.69
C TYR A 417 -24.86 -2.82 -1.54
N ASP A 418 -24.42 -2.04 -0.56
CA ASP A 418 -24.59 -0.59 -0.49
C ASP A 418 -23.23 -0.02 -0.10
N GLY A 419 -22.92 1.22 -0.46
CA GLY A 419 -21.60 1.83 -0.25
C GLY A 419 -21.14 2.71 -1.40
N PRO A 420 -19.87 3.14 -1.39
CA PRO A 420 -19.28 3.85 -2.51
C PRO A 420 -19.40 3.05 -3.81
N GLY A 421 -19.72 3.71 -4.93
CA GLY A 421 -19.68 3.06 -6.24
C GLY A 421 -20.80 2.08 -6.55
N VAL A 422 -21.97 2.17 -5.90
CA VAL A 422 -23.14 1.32 -6.23
C VAL A 422 -23.44 1.36 -7.73
N GLY A 423 -23.51 0.18 -8.35
CA GLY A 423 -23.79 -0.01 -9.77
C GLY A 423 -22.64 0.36 -10.72
N VAL A 424 -21.46 0.72 -10.20
CA VAL A 424 -20.26 1.00 -10.99
C VAL A 424 -19.33 -0.21 -10.96
N GLY A 425 -18.88 -0.65 -12.14
CA GLY A 425 -17.98 -1.79 -12.27
C GLY A 425 -16.55 -1.56 -11.77
N ASN A 426 -15.82 -2.67 -11.62
CA ASN A 426 -14.40 -2.71 -11.29
C ASN A 426 -13.59 -1.93 -12.34
N GLY A 427 -12.66 -1.09 -11.89
CA GLY A 427 -12.04 -0.09 -12.76
C GLY A 427 -11.00 -0.63 -13.73
N ILE A 428 -10.35 -1.75 -13.39
CA ILE A 428 -9.22 -2.32 -14.15
C ILE A 428 -9.48 -3.80 -14.50
N TYR A 429 -9.04 -4.23 -15.67
CA TYR A 429 -8.94 -5.65 -16.03
C TYR A 429 -7.60 -5.93 -16.71
N VAL A 430 -7.02 -7.10 -16.42
CA VAL A 430 -5.73 -7.50 -17.01
C VAL A 430 -5.91 -8.75 -17.83
N VAL A 431 -5.58 -8.65 -19.11
CA VAL A 431 -5.49 -9.79 -20.02
C VAL A 431 -4.14 -10.46 -19.81
N GLY A 432 -4.14 -11.77 -19.55
CA GLY A 432 -2.90 -12.54 -19.43
C GLY A 432 -2.01 -12.12 -18.27
N LEU A 433 -2.59 -11.89 -17.07
CA LEU A 433 -1.87 -11.51 -15.85
C LEU A 433 -0.57 -12.31 -15.67
N TYR A 434 0.54 -11.62 -15.38
CA TYR A 434 1.89 -12.19 -15.25
C TYR A 434 2.34 -13.01 -16.46
N GLY A 435 2.06 -12.52 -17.67
CA GLY A 435 2.41 -13.21 -18.91
C GLY A 435 1.58 -14.47 -19.17
N GLY A 436 0.45 -14.68 -18.48
CA GLY A 436 -0.40 -15.88 -18.62
C GLY A 436 -0.97 -16.12 -20.03
N TRP A 437 -0.84 -15.14 -20.94
CA TRP A 437 -1.17 -15.26 -22.36
C TRP A 437 -0.08 -15.99 -23.18
N GLN A 438 1.16 -16.03 -22.68
CA GLN A 438 2.29 -16.73 -23.28
C GLN A 438 2.03 -18.24 -23.29
N GLY A 439 2.66 -18.94 -24.23
CA GLY A 439 2.31 -20.30 -24.65
C GLY A 439 0.97 -20.44 -25.41
N SER A 440 0.17 -19.37 -25.54
CA SER A 440 -1.15 -19.39 -26.19
C SER A 440 -1.29 -18.39 -27.33
N TRP A 441 -0.75 -17.17 -27.22
CA TRP A 441 -0.77 -16.20 -28.33
C TRP A 441 0.60 -16.06 -29.01
N ASP A 442 1.69 -16.09 -28.25
CA ASP A 442 3.11 -15.99 -28.69
C ASP A 442 3.61 -17.23 -29.47
N THR A 443 2.99 -18.39 -29.28
CA THR A 443 3.24 -19.58 -30.13
C THR A 443 2.66 -19.43 -31.54
N GLY A 444 1.90 -18.36 -31.76
CA GLY A 444 1.34 -17.94 -33.04
C GLY A 444 2.21 -16.91 -33.77
N SER A 445 1.71 -16.48 -34.92
CA SER A 445 2.25 -15.37 -35.71
C SER A 445 1.74 -14.02 -35.22
N GLU A 446 2.28 -12.91 -35.74
CA GLU A 446 1.72 -11.56 -35.57
C GLU A 446 0.20 -11.51 -35.85
N SER A 447 -0.27 -12.29 -36.83
CA SER A 447 -1.71 -12.40 -37.15
C SER A 447 -2.55 -13.00 -36.02
N ASP A 448 -1.97 -13.87 -35.19
CA ASP A 448 -2.68 -14.45 -34.04
C ASP A 448 -2.83 -13.41 -32.92
N MET A 449 -1.77 -12.62 -32.67
CA MET A 449 -1.82 -11.47 -31.76
C MET A 449 -2.89 -10.46 -32.20
N HIS A 450 -3.02 -10.19 -33.51
CA HIS A 450 -4.05 -9.31 -34.06
C HIS A 450 -5.46 -9.83 -33.80
N GLN A 451 -5.73 -11.10 -34.10
CA GLN A 451 -7.05 -11.70 -33.88
C GLN A 451 -7.47 -11.65 -32.41
N LYS A 452 -6.53 -11.96 -31.49
CA LYS A 452 -6.83 -11.96 -30.06
C LYS A 452 -7.02 -10.55 -29.51
N SER A 453 -6.19 -9.59 -29.92
CA SER A 453 -6.37 -8.20 -29.51
C SER A 453 -7.68 -7.60 -30.04
N ASP A 454 -8.08 -7.91 -31.27
CA ASP A 454 -9.38 -7.50 -31.83
C ASP A 454 -10.55 -7.95 -30.95
N TYR A 455 -10.54 -9.22 -30.54
CA TYR A 455 -11.57 -9.77 -29.65
C TYR A 455 -11.69 -8.97 -28.34
N TRP A 456 -10.58 -8.72 -27.66
CA TRP A 456 -10.60 -8.06 -26.36
C TRP A 456 -11.08 -6.62 -26.47
N VAL A 457 -10.62 -5.88 -27.48
CA VAL A 457 -11.09 -4.51 -27.72
C VAL A 457 -12.58 -4.50 -28.03
N ASP A 458 -13.06 -5.35 -28.95
CA ASP A 458 -14.49 -5.44 -29.27
C ASP A 458 -15.34 -5.78 -28.04
N TRP A 459 -14.86 -6.71 -27.20
CA TRP A 459 -15.56 -7.10 -25.98
C TRP A 459 -15.67 -5.92 -25.02
N PHE A 460 -14.58 -5.22 -24.72
CA PHE A 460 -14.60 -4.11 -23.78
C PHE A 460 -15.38 -2.91 -24.31
N THR A 461 -15.22 -2.56 -25.59
CA THR A 461 -16.00 -1.50 -26.23
C THR A 461 -17.51 -1.75 -26.13
N LYS A 462 -17.94 -3.00 -26.29
CA LYS A 462 -19.36 -3.37 -26.23
C LYS A 462 -19.91 -3.50 -24.81
N ASN A 463 -19.15 -4.10 -23.90
CA ASN A 463 -19.68 -4.59 -22.62
C ASN A 463 -19.22 -3.78 -21.40
N ALA A 464 -18.05 -3.15 -21.43
CA ALA A 464 -17.49 -2.44 -20.28
C ALA A 464 -16.58 -1.24 -20.68
N PRO A 465 -17.10 -0.26 -21.45
CA PRO A 465 -16.29 0.80 -22.06
C PRO A 465 -15.63 1.77 -21.06
N GLY A 466 -16.01 1.73 -19.78
CA GLY A 466 -15.43 2.54 -18.69
C GLY A 466 -14.24 1.88 -17.96
N THR A 467 -13.90 0.65 -18.33
CA THR A 467 -12.82 -0.15 -17.71
C THR A 467 -11.49 0.16 -18.39
N LEU A 468 -10.43 0.37 -17.61
CA LEU A 468 -9.06 0.33 -18.12
C LEU A 468 -8.64 -1.13 -18.29
N TYR A 469 -8.28 -1.53 -19.49
CA TYR A 469 -7.84 -2.91 -19.77
C TYR A 469 -6.56 -2.91 -20.58
N PHE A 470 -5.71 -3.89 -20.32
CA PHE A 470 -4.41 -4.03 -20.98
C PHE A 470 -3.90 -5.48 -20.94
N LEU A 471 -2.99 -5.79 -21.85
CA LEU A 471 -2.27 -7.06 -21.92
C LEU A 471 -0.98 -6.97 -21.10
N TYR A 472 -0.84 -7.82 -20.09
CA TYR A 472 0.40 -7.91 -19.31
C TYR A 472 1.41 -8.79 -20.04
N LEU A 473 2.34 -8.16 -20.76
CA LEU A 473 3.31 -8.83 -21.63
C LEU A 473 4.26 -9.73 -20.83
N THR A 474 5.08 -9.13 -19.99
CA THR A 474 6.10 -9.81 -19.18
C THR A 474 6.29 -9.10 -17.85
N ASP A 475 6.49 -9.88 -16.80
CA ASP A 475 6.85 -9.41 -15.48
C ASP A 475 8.37 -9.24 -15.35
N GLU A 476 8.82 -8.05 -14.96
CA GLU A 476 10.20 -7.68 -14.67
C GLU A 476 11.24 -8.22 -15.69
N PRO A 477 11.06 -7.99 -17.00
CA PRO A 477 12.00 -8.48 -18.00
C PRO A 477 13.41 -7.92 -17.75
N GLY A 478 14.41 -8.78 -17.86
CA GLY A 478 15.81 -8.36 -17.98
C GLY A 478 16.09 -7.70 -19.33
N SER A 479 17.30 -7.17 -19.50
CA SER A 479 17.71 -6.54 -20.77
C SER A 479 17.64 -7.47 -21.98
N ASP A 480 17.77 -8.77 -21.75
CA ASP A 480 17.59 -9.84 -22.72
C ASP A 480 16.13 -10.03 -23.17
N GLY A 481 15.15 -9.68 -22.32
CA GLY A 481 13.72 -9.73 -22.62
C GLY A 481 13.15 -8.49 -23.30
N TYR A 482 13.85 -7.35 -23.30
CA TYR A 482 13.30 -6.08 -23.83
C TYR A 482 12.96 -6.15 -25.32
N ALA A 483 13.75 -6.85 -26.12
CA ALA A 483 13.50 -6.99 -27.55
C ALA A 483 12.18 -7.73 -27.83
N GLU A 484 11.85 -8.73 -27.01
CA GLU A 484 10.60 -9.49 -27.13
C GLU A 484 9.39 -8.65 -26.74
N VAL A 485 9.48 -7.92 -25.63
CA VAL A 485 8.41 -7.01 -25.18
C VAL A 485 8.14 -5.94 -26.24
N GLU A 486 9.18 -5.27 -26.76
CA GLU A 486 9.05 -4.29 -27.84
C GLU A 486 8.45 -4.91 -29.11
N GLN A 487 8.85 -6.14 -29.47
CA GLN A 487 8.28 -6.84 -30.61
C GLN A 487 6.78 -7.10 -30.44
N TRP A 488 6.34 -7.58 -29.29
CA TRP A 488 4.92 -7.81 -29.02
C TRP A 488 4.11 -6.52 -28.96
N SER A 489 4.67 -5.46 -28.37
CA SER A 489 4.06 -4.13 -28.42
C SER A 489 3.91 -3.63 -29.87
N LYS A 490 4.92 -3.80 -30.73
CA LYS A 490 4.84 -3.47 -32.15
C LYS A 490 3.78 -4.27 -32.91
N TRP A 491 3.62 -5.56 -32.59
CA TRP A 491 2.58 -6.37 -33.20
C TRP A 491 1.18 -5.89 -32.82
N ILE A 492 0.97 -5.43 -31.59
CA ILE A 492 -0.31 -4.82 -31.23
C ILE A 492 -0.50 -3.49 -31.95
N ASP A 493 0.50 -2.61 -31.95
CA ASP A 493 0.44 -1.29 -32.61
C ASP A 493 0.23 -1.38 -34.13
N SER A 494 0.80 -2.41 -34.78
CA SER A 494 0.66 -2.68 -36.22
C SER A 494 -0.70 -3.24 -36.61
N ASN A 495 -1.56 -3.61 -35.65
CA ASN A 495 -2.85 -4.23 -35.94
C ASN A 495 -3.74 -3.26 -36.73
N SER A 496 -4.13 -3.65 -37.96
CA SER A 496 -5.00 -2.84 -38.81
C SER A 496 -6.47 -2.78 -38.33
N GLY A 497 -6.86 -3.70 -37.45
CA GLY A 497 -8.17 -3.81 -36.82
C GLY A 497 -8.36 -2.90 -35.60
N VAL A 498 -9.32 -3.26 -34.76
CA VAL A 498 -9.61 -2.52 -33.52
C VAL A 498 -8.60 -2.84 -32.41
N GLY A 499 -7.96 -4.00 -32.49
CA GLY A 499 -7.03 -4.55 -31.50
C GLY A 499 -5.80 -3.69 -31.24
N LYS A 500 -5.44 -2.77 -32.14
CA LYS A 500 -4.42 -1.75 -31.89
C LYS A 500 -4.67 -0.85 -30.69
N ASN A 501 -5.92 -0.82 -30.20
CA ASN A 501 -6.28 -0.06 -29.01
C ASN A 501 -6.11 -0.87 -27.70
N LEU A 502 -5.68 -2.13 -27.77
CA LEU A 502 -5.32 -2.91 -26.58
C LEU A 502 -3.99 -2.41 -26.04
N LEU A 503 -3.98 -1.77 -24.88
CA LEU A 503 -2.73 -1.29 -24.28
C LEU A 503 -1.85 -2.47 -23.85
N THR A 504 -0.54 -2.31 -23.98
CA THR A 504 0.49 -3.25 -23.53
C THR A 504 1.18 -2.79 -22.25
N PHE A 505 1.37 -3.72 -21.31
CA PHE A 505 1.88 -3.44 -19.97
C PHE A 505 3.06 -4.34 -19.61
N SER A 506 4.04 -3.79 -18.89
CA SER A 506 5.13 -4.55 -18.27
C SER A 506 5.65 -3.83 -17.02
N THR A 507 6.05 -4.60 -16.00
CA THR A 507 6.73 -4.08 -14.81
C THR A 507 8.18 -3.78 -15.16
N VAL A 508 8.50 -2.51 -15.39
CA VAL A 508 9.82 -2.05 -15.82
C VAL A 508 10.00 -0.57 -15.50
N SER A 509 11.26 -0.13 -15.37
CA SER A 509 11.57 1.29 -15.17
C SER A 509 11.18 2.15 -16.38
N PHE A 510 10.82 3.41 -16.13
CA PHE A 510 10.55 4.37 -17.20
C PHE A 510 11.76 4.54 -18.14
N SER A 511 12.99 4.51 -17.59
CA SER A 511 14.21 4.63 -18.37
C SER A 511 14.43 3.47 -19.34
N ALA A 512 14.24 2.23 -18.88
CA ALA A 512 14.41 1.05 -19.74
C ALA A 512 13.32 1.01 -20.83
N ALA A 513 12.07 1.34 -20.47
CA ALA A 513 10.98 1.45 -21.43
C ALA A 513 11.24 2.54 -22.49
N ALA A 514 11.59 3.76 -22.09
CA ALA A 514 11.86 4.85 -23.02
C ALA A 514 13.01 4.55 -24.00
N THR A 515 14.01 3.79 -23.55
CA THR A 515 15.21 3.49 -24.35
C THR A 515 15.03 2.27 -25.25
N SER A 516 14.44 1.19 -24.73
CA SER A 516 14.47 -0.12 -25.38
C SER A 516 13.11 -0.62 -25.84
N MET A 517 12.02 -0.07 -25.29
CA MET A 517 10.64 -0.51 -25.55
C MET A 517 9.69 0.68 -25.79
N PRO A 518 10.02 1.61 -26.71
CA PRO A 518 9.24 2.82 -26.91
C PRO A 518 7.80 2.55 -27.38
N THR A 519 7.50 1.37 -27.94
CA THR A 519 6.14 1.01 -28.32
C THR A 519 5.30 0.55 -27.12
N LEU A 520 5.90 0.17 -25.98
CA LEU A 520 5.16 -0.21 -24.76
C LEU A 520 4.21 0.90 -24.32
N ASP A 521 2.98 0.55 -23.93
CA ASP A 521 1.97 1.55 -23.56
C ASP A 521 1.99 1.94 -22.09
N ILE A 522 2.29 0.98 -21.22
CA ILE A 522 2.22 1.14 -19.77
C ILE A 522 3.47 0.53 -19.12
N PRO A 523 4.56 1.30 -18.98
CA PRO A 523 5.60 0.96 -18.02
C PRO A 523 5.08 1.13 -16.59
N CYS A 524 5.19 0.07 -15.78
CA CYS A 524 4.93 0.15 -14.35
C CYS A 524 6.23 -0.04 -13.56
N MET A 525 6.70 1.02 -12.92
CA MET A 525 8.01 1.04 -12.29
C MET A 525 7.92 0.70 -10.80
N TRP A 526 8.73 -0.24 -10.33
CA TRP A 526 9.05 -0.32 -8.91
C TRP A 526 10.01 0.81 -8.60
N THR A 527 9.88 1.35 -7.41
CA THR A 527 10.68 2.49 -7.02
C THR A 527 12.17 2.23 -7.20
N SER A 528 12.82 3.15 -7.92
CA SER A 528 14.25 3.13 -8.16
C SER A 528 14.80 4.53 -8.02
N PHE A 529 16.08 4.61 -7.66
CA PHE A 529 16.81 5.86 -7.53
C PHE A 529 17.75 6.06 -8.71
N GLY A 530 17.93 7.32 -9.07
CA GLY A 530 18.84 7.71 -10.14
C GLY A 530 18.87 9.23 -10.30
N PRO A 531 19.60 9.74 -11.30
CA PRO A 531 19.63 11.17 -11.58
C PRO A 531 18.22 11.72 -11.84
N THR A 532 17.75 12.63 -10.99
CA THR A 532 16.37 13.16 -10.99
C THR A 532 15.96 13.67 -12.37
N ALA A 533 16.82 14.45 -13.04
CA ALA A 533 16.52 15.00 -14.36
C ALA A 533 16.28 13.92 -15.42
N LYS A 534 17.08 12.84 -15.40
CA LYS A 534 16.91 11.73 -16.35
C LYS A 534 15.59 11.02 -16.13
N PHE A 535 15.31 10.63 -14.89
CA PHE A 535 14.06 9.93 -14.55
C PHE A 535 12.83 10.79 -14.89
N GLN A 536 12.90 12.09 -14.61
CA GLN A 536 11.84 13.02 -14.96
C GLN A 536 11.58 13.04 -16.48
N THR A 537 12.63 13.16 -17.29
CA THR A 537 12.51 13.14 -18.77
C THR A 537 11.96 11.80 -19.29
N ASP A 538 12.44 10.68 -18.74
CA ASP A 538 11.98 9.35 -19.16
C ASP A 538 10.51 9.13 -18.80
N TYR A 539 10.09 9.53 -17.59
CA TYR A 539 8.68 9.53 -17.17
C TYR A 539 7.82 10.43 -18.07
N GLU A 540 8.29 11.64 -18.38
CA GLU A 540 7.58 12.61 -19.23
C GLU A 540 7.38 12.12 -20.67
N THR A 541 8.19 11.17 -21.15
CA THR A 541 8.00 10.51 -22.45
C THR A 541 6.66 9.79 -22.53
N PHE A 542 6.24 9.16 -21.43
CA PHE A 542 4.95 8.46 -21.34
C PHE A 542 3.84 9.40 -20.85
N ALA A 543 4.11 10.20 -19.81
CA ALA A 543 3.09 11.03 -19.18
C ALA A 543 2.53 12.15 -20.08
N ASN A 544 3.31 12.60 -21.08
CA ASN A 544 2.86 13.63 -22.03
C ASN A 544 2.21 13.04 -23.30
N ASP A 545 2.24 11.71 -23.48
CA ASP A 545 1.56 11.03 -24.58
C ASP A 545 0.20 10.51 -24.12
N ALA A 546 -0.88 11.09 -24.65
CA ALA A 546 -2.25 10.72 -24.28
C ALA A 546 -2.63 9.26 -24.63
N SER A 547 -1.88 8.61 -25.51
CA SER A 547 -2.05 7.19 -25.83
C SER A 547 -1.43 6.25 -24.79
N LYS A 548 -0.48 6.75 -23.99
CA LYS A 548 0.28 5.99 -23.00
C LYS A 548 -0.31 6.12 -21.60
N ARG A 549 0.11 5.25 -20.69
CA ARG A 549 -0.23 5.31 -19.26
C ARG A 549 1.03 5.15 -18.43
N THR A 550 0.98 5.57 -17.18
CA THR A 550 2.08 5.43 -16.23
C THR A 550 1.62 4.76 -14.95
N CYS A 551 2.47 3.90 -14.40
CA CYS A 551 2.17 3.12 -13.21
C CYS A 551 3.39 3.06 -12.30
N MET A 552 3.13 3.05 -10.99
CA MET A 552 4.10 2.68 -9.95
C MET A 552 3.54 1.49 -9.20
N TYR A 553 4.40 0.63 -8.66
CA TYR A 553 3.95 -0.48 -7.83
C TYR A 553 4.72 -0.61 -6.51
N ASN A 554 4.04 -1.25 -5.54
CA ASN A 554 4.51 -1.43 -4.16
C ASN A 554 4.83 -0.09 -3.47
N GLY A 555 5.92 -0.03 -2.72
CA GLY A 555 6.39 1.21 -2.11
C GLY A 555 7.50 0.96 -1.10
N ASN A 556 8.46 1.87 -1.04
CA ASN A 556 9.62 1.81 -0.17
C ASN A 556 10.02 3.22 0.30
N ARG A 557 10.56 3.32 1.51
CA ARG A 557 11.12 4.57 2.02
C ARG A 557 12.57 4.73 1.54
N PRO A 558 13.02 5.97 1.27
CA PRO A 558 12.32 7.23 1.48
C PRO A 558 11.51 7.69 0.26
N ALA A 559 11.55 6.98 -0.85
CA ALA A 559 10.94 7.42 -2.10
C ALA A 559 9.40 7.53 -2.03
N SER A 560 8.73 6.63 -1.33
CA SER A 560 7.30 6.68 -1.10
C SER A 560 6.97 6.17 0.31
N GLY A 561 5.67 6.10 0.64
CA GLY A 561 5.25 5.20 1.71
C GLY A 561 5.50 3.74 1.34
N SER A 562 5.34 2.82 2.29
CA SER A 562 5.38 1.38 2.04
C SER A 562 4.12 0.67 2.52
N PHE A 563 3.94 -0.57 2.07
CA PHE A 563 2.89 -1.48 2.55
C PHE A 563 3.31 -2.34 3.75
N ALA A 564 4.49 -2.10 4.35
CA ALA A 564 4.92 -2.87 5.51
C ALA A 564 3.97 -2.69 6.71
N THR A 565 3.70 -3.77 7.44
CA THR A 565 2.80 -3.76 8.60
C THR A 565 3.24 -2.76 9.66
N GLU A 566 4.54 -2.62 9.86
CA GLU A 566 5.16 -1.75 10.85
C GLU A 566 5.35 -0.29 10.41
N ASP A 567 5.02 0.05 9.16
CA ASP A 567 5.13 1.43 8.67
C ASP A 567 4.12 2.34 9.37
N ASP A 568 4.45 3.64 9.46
CA ASP A 568 3.53 4.68 9.92
C ASP A 568 2.25 4.63 9.07
N GLY A 569 1.08 4.78 9.69
CA GLY A 569 -0.18 4.65 8.95
C GLY A 569 -0.40 5.73 7.88
N VAL A 570 0.32 6.86 7.96
CA VAL A 570 0.35 7.88 6.90
C VAL A 570 1.00 7.39 5.60
N ALA A 571 1.80 6.33 5.64
CA ALA A 571 2.55 5.84 4.48
C ALA A 571 1.63 5.50 3.29
N LEU A 572 0.46 4.93 3.55
CA LEU A 572 -0.49 4.58 2.48
C LEU A 572 -1.25 5.79 1.92
N ARG A 573 -1.29 6.88 2.67
CA ARG A 573 -1.77 8.17 2.19
C ARG A 573 -0.75 8.82 1.26
N VAL A 574 0.54 8.70 1.58
CA VAL A 574 1.65 9.15 0.73
C VAL A 574 1.56 8.50 -0.66
N LEU A 575 1.32 7.19 -0.75
CA LEU A 575 1.17 6.51 -2.06
C LEU A 575 0.12 7.17 -2.95
N ALA A 576 -1.08 7.42 -2.42
CA ALA A 576 -2.17 8.02 -3.18
C ALA A 576 -1.91 9.51 -3.53
N TRP A 577 -1.30 10.27 -2.62
CA TRP A 577 -0.90 11.65 -2.91
C TRP A 577 0.24 11.72 -3.93
N THR A 578 1.18 10.77 -3.92
CA THR A 578 2.22 10.61 -4.93
C THR A 578 1.58 10.28 -6.29
N GLN A 579 0.62 9.37 -6.34
CA GLN A 579 -0.18 9.08 -7.54
C GLN A 579 -0.82 10.35 -8.11
N TYR A 580 -1.39 11.20 -7.27
CA TYR A 580 -1.94 12.49 -7.72
C TYR A 580 -0.86 13.45 -8.22
N LYS A 581 0.23 13.65 -7.45
CA LYS A 581 1.32 14.58 -7.77
C LYS A 581 1.91 14.30 -9.14
N PHE A 582 2.15 13.01 -9.43
CA PHE A 582 2.69 12.54 -10.69
C PHE A 582 1.62 12.11 -11.69
N LYS A 583 0.34 12.37 -11.46
CA LYS A 583 -0.75 11.98 -12.37
C LYS A 583 -0.66 10.53 -12.87
N LEU A 584 -0.19 9.62 -12.02
CA LEU A 584 -0.04 8.21 -12.37
C LEU A 584 -1.43 7.60 -12.56
N ASP A 585 -1.60 6.83 -13.63
CA ASP A 585 -2.91 6.31 -14.02
C ASP A 585 -3.46 5.30 -13.00
N PHE A 586 -2.57 4.46 -12.46
CA PHE A 586 -2.90 3.57 -11.35
C PHE A 586 -1.68 3.21 -10.51
N TRP A 587 -1.95 2.82 -9.27
CA TRP A 587 -0.95 2.23 -8.37
C TRP A 587 -1.17 0.72 -8.27
N PHE A 588 -0.13 -0.06 -8.50
CA PHE A 588 -0.19 -1.52 -8.51
C PHE A 588 0.34 -2.10 -7.19
N PHE A 589 -0.35 -3.10 -6.64
CA PHE A 589 0.14 -3.93 -5.55
C PHE A 589 0.17 -5.39 -5.99
N TRP A 590 1.37 -5.98 -5.93
CA TRP A 590 1.72 -7.18 -6.69
C TRP A 590 0.92 -8.44 -6.32
N GLU A 591 0.48 -8.54 -5.06
CA GLU A 591 -0.45 -9.55 -4.59
C GLU A 591 -1.15 -9.12 -3.30
N SER A 592 -2.35 -9.62 -3.02
CA SER A 592 -3.11 -9.29 -1.79
C SER A 592 -3.54 -10.50 -0.96
N THR A 593 -3.26 -11.70 -1.46
CA THR A 593 -3.59 -12.98 -0.83
C THR A 593 -2.44 -13.97 -0.93
N TYR A 594 -1.21 -13.48 -0.89
CA TYR A 594 0.02 -14.27 -0.91
C TYR A 594 0.15 -15.05 0.41
N TYR A 595 -0.64 -16.11 0.53
CA TYR A 595 -0.78 -16.90 1.74
C TYR A 595 0.23 -18.05 1.79
N ASN A 596 0.75 -18.42 0.62
CA ASN A 596 1.87 -19.32 0.44
C ASN A 596 3.11 -18.51 0.07
N ASP A 597 4.20 -18.62 0.83
CA ASP A 597 5.44 -17.94 0.51
C ASP A 597 6.23 -18.67 -0.59
N PHE A 598 5.62 -18.86 -1.76
CA PHE A 598 6.16 -19.69 -2.83
C PHE A 598 7.45 -19.18 -3.46
N GLN A 599 7.77 -17.89 -3.32
CA GLN A 599 9.04 -17.30 -3.78
C GLN A 599 10.15 -17.40 -2.73
N GLY A 600 9.82 -17.45 -1.44
CA GLY A 600 10.76 -17.61 -0.35
C GLY A 600 10.83 -19.06 0.15
N THR A 601 10.21 -19.31 1.29
CA THR A 601 10.25 -20.60 2.00
C THR A 601 9.51 -21.74 1.32
N GLY A 602 8.50 -21.42 0.49
CA GLY A 602 7.55 -22.38 -0.07
C GLY A 602 6.42 -22.78 0.89
N ASP A 603 6.39 -22.20 2.10
CA ASP A 603 5.50 -22.61 3.18
C ASP A 603 4.22 -21.78 3.26
N GLN A 604 3.18 -22.38 3.82
CA GLN A 604 1.94 -21.68 4.18
C GLN A 604 2.17 -20.79 5.41
N THR A 605 1.82 -19.51 5.33
CA THR A 605 1.96 -18.56 6.45
C THR A 605 0.74 -18.60 7.37
N ASN A 606 0.93 -18.69 8.69
CA ASN A 606 -0.17 -18.47 9.64
C ASN A 606 -0.37 -16.97 9.86
N LEU A 607 -1.22 -16.39 9.02
CA LEU A 607 -1.45 -14.94 8.91
C LEU A 607 -2.02 -14.30 10.19
N PHE A 608 -2.54 -15.11 11.12
CA PHE A 608 -3.08 -14.62 12.38
C PHE A 608 -2.05 -14.54 13.52
N HIS A 609 -0.84 -15.05 13.30
CA HIS A 609 0.26 -15.08 14.28
C HIS A 609 1.58 -14.57 13.74
N GLU A 610 1.72 -14.43 12.42
CA GLU A 610 2.98 -14.06 11.79
C GLU A 610 2.84 -12.81 10.92
N ALA A 611 3.66 -11.80 11.22
CA ALA A 611 3.75 -10.57 10.43
C ALA A 611 4.53 -10.78 9.13
N ARG A 612 5.61 -11.56 9.16
CA ARG A 612 6.42 -11.92 7.99
C ARG A 612 5.61 -12.79 7.05
N THR A 613 5.37 -12.27 5.85
CA THR A 613 4.59 -12.95 4.81
C THR A 613 5.41 -13.24 3.56
N PHE A 614 6.50 -12.50 3.36
CA PHE A 614 7.38 -12.66 2.22
C PHE A 614 8.84 -12.86 2.65
N GLY A 615 9.53 -13.74 1.93
CA GLY A 615 10.94 -14.01 2.17
C GLY A 615 11.21 -14.99 3.31
N THR A 616 12.49 -15.25 3.52
CA THR A 616 12.99 -16.23 4.51
C THR A 616 13.29 -15.57 5.86
N LYS A 617 13.45 -16.41 6.89
CA LYS A 617 13.67 -16.01 8.29
C LYS A 617 14.71 -16.89 9.00
N ASP A 618 15.71 -17.34 8.24
CA ASP A 618 16.74 -18.28 8.65
C ASP A 618 17.92 -17.62 9.38
N GLU A 619 17.90 -16.30 9.52
CA GLU A 619 18.93 -15.51 10.18
C GLU A 619 18.37 -14.71 11.37
N ASN A 620 19.21 -14.49 12.38
CA ASN A 620 18.95 -13.51 13.44
C ASN A 620 20.04 -12.44 13.35
N ASP A 621 19.74 -11.36 12.64
CA ASP A 621 20.65 -10.25 12.44
C ASP A 621 20.67 -9.34 13.69
N PRO A 622 21.84 -8.98 14.23
CA PRO A 622 21.93 -8.17 15.44
C PRO A 622 21.36 -6.75 15.29
N ILE A 623 21.14 -6.27 14.07
CA ILE A 623 20.61 -4.93 13.75
C ILE A 623 19.16 -4.99 13.28
N GLY A 624 18.87 -5.93 12.37
CA GLY A 624 17.60 -6.08 11.67
C GLY A 624 16.58 -6.98 12.37
N GLY A 625 16.98 -7.75 13.39
CA GLY A 625 16.12 -8.71 14.08
C GLY A 625 16.07 -10.07 13.36
N GLU A 626 14.91 -10.71 13.36
CA GLU A 626 14.64 -11.88 12.51
C GLU A 626 14.76 -11.48 11.04
N GLN A 627 15.58 -12.18 10.27
CA GLN A 627 15.98 -11.80 8.91
C GLN A 627 16.20 -13.01 8.00
N GLY A 628 16.34 -12.71 6.71
CA GLY A 628 16.63 -13.66 5.64
C GLY A 628 16.48 -12.98 4.27
N TRP A 629 16.56 -13.75 3.20
CA TRP A 629 16.30 -13.27 1.84
C TRP A 629 14.93 -12.58 1.77
N ASN A 630 14.94 -11.28 1.46
CA ASN A 630 13.77 -10.40 1.31
C ASN A 630 12.75 -10.42 2.46
N TYR A 631 13.13 -10.78 3.69
CA TYR A 631 12.26 -10.73 4.86
C TYR A 631 11.39 -9.46 4.86
N THR A 632 10.07 -9.61 4.77
CA THR A 632 9.15 -8.48 4.73
C THR A 632 7.83 -8.80 5.43
N ASN A 633 7.38 -7.88 6.29
CA ASN A 633 6.15 -8.02 7.05
C ASN A 633 4.95 -7.50 6.25
N GLY A 634 3.93 -8.35 6.06
CA GLY A 634 2.65 -8.01 5.44
C GLY A 634 2.69 -7.85 3.92
N ASP A 635 3.84 -7.96 3.26
CA ASP A 635 3.94 -7.91 1.80
C ASP A 635 3.17 -9.05 1.12
N GLY A 636 2.56 -8.77 -0.03
CA GLY A 636 1.68 -9.70 -0.73
C GLY A 636 0.32 -9.97 -0.03
N VAL A 637 0.04 -9.36 1.13
CA VAL A 637 -1.16 -9.62 1.93
C VAL A 637 -1.89 -8.31 2.25
N LEU A 638 -3.13 -8.16 1.80
CA LEU A 638 -4.05 -7.11 2.27
C LEU A 638 -5.37 -7.68 2.80
N PHE A 639 -5.70 -8.91 2.40
CA PHE A 639 -6.83 -9.67 2.88
C PHE A 639 -6.35 -10.76 3.84
N TYR A 640 -7.17 -11.04 4.85
CA TYR A 640 -6.99 -12.17 5.76
C TYR A 640 -8.15 -13.14 5.58
N PRO A 641 -7.91 -14.46 5.56
CA PRO A 641 -8.97 -15.42 5.28
C PRO A 641 -9.95 -15.52 6.46
N GLY A 642 -11.25 -15.34 6.20
CA GLY A 642 -12.27 -15.58 7.21
C GLY A 642 -12.47 -17.07 7.53
N THR A 643 -12.15 -17.94 6.56
CA THR A 643 -12.04 -19.39 6.74
C THR A 643 -10.63 -19.84 6.38
N ASP A 644 -9.98 -20.60 7.25
CA ASP A 644 -8.62 -21.11 7.04
C ASP A 644 -8.59 -22.61 7.34
N THR A 645 -8.60 -23.42 6.29
CA THR A 645 -8.53 -24.88 6.37
C THR A 645 -7.10 -25.39 6.57
N VAL A 646 -6.08 -24.54 6.37
CA VAL A 646 -4.67 -24.86 6.61
C VAL A 646 -4.35 -24.67 8.10
N PHE A 647 -4.84 -23.57 8.70
CA PHE A 647 -4.72 -23.28 10.14
C PHE A 647 -6.11 -23.18 10.81
N PRO A 648 -6.83 -24.31 10.97
CA PRO A 648 -8.23 -24.31 11.43
C PRO A 648 -8.42 -23.80 12.86
N ALA A 649 -7.38 -23.79 13.70
CA ALA A 649 -7.45 -23.30 15.07
C ALA A 649 -7.71 -21.78 15.15
N ASP A 650 -7.29 -21.02 14.12
CA ASP A 650 -7.43 -19.56 14.05
C ASP A 650 -8.57 -19.12 13.12
N SER A 651 -9.32 -20.08 12.56
CA SER A 651 -10.36 -19.82 11.58
C SER A 651 -11.65 -19.29 12.22
N TYR A 652 -12.30 -18.34 11.55
CA TYR A 652 -13.58 -17.77 11.96
C TYR A 652 -14.79 -18.42 11.28
N GLY A 653 -14.58 -19.35 10.35
CA GLY A 653 -15.66 -19.98 9.58
C GLY A 653 -16.46 -19.00 8.70
N VAL A 654 -15.87 -17.85 8.33
CA VAL A 654 -16.51 -16.85 7.47
C VAL A 654 -16.14 -17.11 6.03
N GLU A 655 -17.12 -17.21 5.13
CA GLU A 655 -16.89 -17.44 3.70
C GLU A 655 -16.54 -16.15 2.94
N GLY A 656 -15.60 -15.35 3.44
CA GLY A 656 -15.08 -14.14 2.80
C GLY A 656 -13.92 -13.55 3.60
N PRO A 657 -13.25 -12.50 3.11
CA PRO A 657 -12.05 -11.97 3.73
C PRO A 657 -12.34 -10.96 4.85
N PHE A 658 -11.39 -10.86 5.79
CA PHE A 658 -11.17 -9.66 6.58
C PHE A 658 -10.13 -8.77 5.89
N VAL A 659 -10.13 -7.48 6.20
CA VAL A 659 -9.19 -6.52 5.59
C VAL A 659 -8.10 -6.14 6.57
N SER A 660 -6.93 -5.82 6.03
CA SER A 660 -5.86 -5.16 6.77
C SER A 660 -6.24 -3.72 7.17
N LEU A 661 -5.64 -3.25 8.25
CA LEU A 661 -5.64 -1.85 8.64
C LEU A 661 -4.97 -1.01 7.55
N ARG A 662 -3.96 -1.57 6.88
CA ARG A 662 -3.32 -1.00 5.69
C ARG A 662 -4.34 -0.68 4.60
N MET A 663 -5.22 -1.62 4.24
CA MET A 663 -6.27 -1.37 3.26
C MET A 663 -7.24 -0.25 3.68
N LYS A 664 -7.56 -0.12 4.97
CA LYS A 664 -8.37 1.00 5.50
C LYS A 664 -7.66 2.35 5.32
N LEU A 665 -6.36 2.39 5.56
CA LEU A 665 -5.52 3.58 5.45
C LEU A 665 -5.26 3.97 3.99
N TRP A 666 -5.11 3.01 3.09
CA TRP A 666 -4.98 3.28 1.66
C TRP A 666 -6.26 3.87 1.06
N ARG A 667 -7.43 3.33 1.45
CA ARG A 667 -8.75 3.92 1.11
C ARG A 667 -8.82 5.40 1.50
N ARG A 668 -8.29 5.78 2.67
CA ARG A 668 -8.25 7.19 3.11
C ARG A 668 -7.45 8.04 2.11
N GLY A 669 -6.28 7.59 1.70
CA GLY A 669 -5.47 8.25 0.66
C GLY A 669 -6.20 8.37 -0.68
N ILE A 670 -6.86 7.32 -1.15
CA ILE A 670 -7.62 7.33 -2.41
C ILE A 670 -8.79 8.33 -2.34
N GLN A 671 -9.51 8.38 -1.23
CA GLN A 671 -10.55 9.38 -1.02
C GLN A 671 -9.99 10.80 -0.95
N ASP A 672 -8.76 11.02 -0.47
CA ASP A 672 -8.15 12.35 -0.59
C ASP A 672 -7.86 12.75 -2.02
N VAL A 673 -7.53 11.81 -2.90
CA VAL A 673 -7.33 12.13 -4.32
C VAL A 673 -8.63 12.61 -4.95
N ASP A 674 -9.79 12.12 -4.51
CA ASP A 674 -11.08 12.68 -4.90
C ASP A 674 -11.25 14.13 -4.39
N TYR A 675 -10.83 14.42 -3.15
CA TYR A 675 -10.81 15.79 -2.61
C TYR A 675 -9.87 16.69 -3.42
N LEU A 676 -8.64 16.25 -3.68
CA LEU A 676 -7.64 16.97 -4.48
C LEU A 676 -8.18 17.27 -5.88
N THR A 677 -8.85 16.31 -6.50
CA THR A 677 -9.44 16.46 -7.84
C THR A 677 -10.56 17.49 -7.84
N LEU A 678 -11.50 17.41 -6.89
CA LEU A 678 -12.60 18.37 -6.76
C LEU A 678 -12.12 19.78 -6.36
N ALA A 679 -11.16 19.87 -5.43
CA ALA A 679 -10.60 21.13 -4.98
C ALA A 679 -9.80 21.83 -6.10
N ARG A 680 -9.05 21.07 -6.91
CA ARG A 680 -8.27 21.61 -8.03
C ARG A 680 -9.17 22.27 -9.07
N GLN A 681 -10.38 21.75 -9.30
CA GLN A 681 -11.36 22.37 -10.20
C GLN A 681 -11.80 23.76 -9.72
N LYS A 682 -11.66 24.06 -8.42
CA LYS A 682 -12.00 25.36 -7.83
C LYS A 682 -10.80 26.29 -7.75
N ASN A 683 -9.66 25.79 -7.26
CA ASN A 683 -8.46 26.59 -7.07
C ASN A 683 -7.20 25.74 -7.32
N PRO A 684 -6.76 25.62 -8.58
CA PRO A 684 -5.63 24.77 -8.93
C PRO A 684 -4.33 25.24 -8.27
N THR A 685 -4.09 26.56 -8.21
CA THR A 685 -2.89 27.14 -7.60
C THR A 685 -2.77 26.79 -6.11
N ALA A 686 -3.86 26.91 -5.35
CA ALA A 686 -3.83 26.57 -3.92
C ALA A 686 -3.62 25.07 -3.69
N VAL A 687 -4.22 24.22 -4.53
CA VAL A 687 -4.04 22.77 -4.44
C VAL A 687 -2.61 22.37 -4.82
N ASP A 688 -2.02 22.94 -5.88
CA ASP A 688 -0.63 22.71 -6.25
C ASP A 688 0.33 23.08 -5.11
N ALA A 689 0.11 24.25 -4.49
CA ALA A 689 0.91 24.68 -3.35
C ALA A 689 0.76 23.74 -2.15
N LEU A 690 -0.45 23.24 -1.89
CA LEU A 690 -0.70 22.27 -0.81
C LEU A 690 -0.02 20.93 -1.07
N VAL A 691 -0.12 20.40 -2.29
CA VAL A 691 0.53 19.14 -2.67
C VAL A 691 2.04 19.26 -2.55
N GLN A 692 2.64 20.36 -3.03
CA GLN A 692 4.08 20.58 -2.90
C GLN A 692 4.53 20.74 -1.44
N LYS A 693 3.69 21.33 -0.58
CA LYS A 693 3.94 21.41 0.87
C LYS A 693 3.89 20.03 1.53
N MET A 694 2.91 19.21 1.18
CA MET A 694 2.70 17.90 1.80
C MET A 694 3.70 16.85 1.33
N LEU A 695 4.08 16.89 0.04
CA LEU A 695 5.04 16.00 -0.60
C LEU A 695 6.11 16.80 -1.35
N PRO A 696 7.09 17.42 -0.65
CA PRO A 696 8.15 18.19 -1.29
C PRO A 696 9.03 17.35 -2.21
N LYS A 697 9.37 16.12 -1.80
CA LYS A 697 10.12 15.12 -2.57
C LYS A 697 9.53 13.73 -2.38
N VAL A 698 9.30 13.03 -3.48
CA VAL A 698 8.94 11.60 -3.55
C VAL A 698 9.51 10.98 -4.83
N LEU A 699 9.54 9.66 -4.89
CA LEU A 699 10.07 8.86 -6.00
C LEU A 699 11.51 9.30 -6.34
N TRP A 700 11.80 9.52 -7.63
CA TRP A 700 13.10 9.94 -8.12
C TRP A 700 13.47 11.40 -7.78
N GLU A 701 12.58 12.20 -7.17
CA GLU A 701 12.90 13.57 -6.73
C GLU A 701 13.97 13.62 -5.64
N TYR A 702 14.21 12.51 -4.93
CA TYR A 702 15.33 12.41 -3.99
C TYR A 702 16.68 12.42 -4.69
N GLY A 703 16.75 11.90 -5.92
CA GLY A 703 18.01 11.73 -6.64
C GLY A 703 18.91 10.68 -6.00
N VAL A 704 20.20 10.75 -6.32
CA VAL A 704 21.25 9.88 -5.76
C VAL A 704 22.38 10.75 -5.22
N SER A 705 23.06 10.26 -4.19
CA SER A 705 24.16 10.99 -3.55
C SER A 705 25.43 11.01 -4.41
N ASP A 706 25.65 9.95 -5.19
CA ASP A 706 26.67 9.88 -6.24
C ASP A 706 26.01 9.39 -7.54
N PRO A 707 26.01 10.17 -8.64
CA PRO A 707 25.49 9.73 -9.93
C PRO A 707 26.18 8.49 -10.51
N LYS A 708 27.38 8.13 -10.04
CA LYS A 708 28.11 6.93 -10.42
C LYS A 708 27.78 5.72 -9.53
N ASP A 709 27.15 5.94 -8.39
CA ASP A 709 26.66 4.91 -7.48
C ASP A 709 25.21 5.21 -7.07
N PRO A 710 24.23 4.83 -7.90
CA PRO A 710 22.82 5.07 -7.61
C PRO A 710 22.27 4.16 -6.50
N THR A 711 23.09 3.29 -5.89
CA THR A 711 22.62 2.32 -4.90
C THR A 711 22.44 2.93 -3.50
N TRP A 712 23.06 4.08 -3.21
CA TRP A 712 22.95 4.73 -1.91
C TRP A 712 22.21 6.07 -1.96
N VAL A 713 21.05 6.11 -1.31
CA VAL A 713 20.29 7.33 -1.09
C VAL A 713 20.28 7.65 0.39
N LYS A 714 21.09 8.63 0.79
CA LYS A 714 21.21 9.03 2.20
C LYS A 714 20.36 10.26 2.49
N THR A 715 19.11 10.07 2.92
CA THR A 715 18.17 11.18 3.17
C THR A 715 17.11 10.82 4.21
N GLU A 716 16.51 11.84 4.83
CA GLU A 716 15.23 11.65 5.50
C GLU A 716 14.08 11.65 4.49
N ILE A 717 12.94 11.10 4.90
CA ILE A 717 11.66 11.32 4.22
C ILE A 717 11.32 12.82 4.22
N ALA A 718 10.68 13.30 3.16
CA ALA A 718 10.34 14.71 2.98
C ALA A 718 8.90 15.06 3.43
N TRP A 719 8.11 14.09 3.88
CA TRP A 719 6.73 14.30 4.34
C TRP A 719 6.60 14.18 5.85
N SER A 720 5.54 14.79 6.40
CA SER A 720 5.22 14.68 7.82
C SER A 720 4.69 13.29 8.16
N ILE A 721 5.16 12.71 9.28
CA ILE A 721 4.56 11.51 9.87
C ILE A 721 3.43 11.83 10.87
N ASP A 722 3.22 13.10 11.17
CA ASP A 722 2.15 13.55 12.08
C ASP A 722 0.79 13.50 11.34
N PRO A 723 -0.14 12.63 11.76
CA PRO A 723 -1.46 12.52 11.14
C PRO A 723 -2.27 13.81 11.12
N ASP A 724 -2.10 14.70 12.11
CA ASP A 724 -2.90 15.92 12.22
C ASP A 724 -2.55 16.93 11.11
N VAL A 725 -1.31 16.92 10.62
CA VAL A 725 -0.90 17.71 9.44
C VAL A 725 -1.69 17.29 8.21
N TRP A 726 -1.92 15.99 8.04
CA TRP A 726 -2.66 15.44 6.90
C TRP A 726 -4.18 15.65 7.01
N GLU A 727 -4.74 15.60 8.22
CA GLU A 727 -6.14 15.95 8.46
C GLU A 727 -6.39 17.46 8.27
N ALA A 728 -5.43 18.32 8.65
CA ALA A 728 -5.50 19.75 8.37
C ALA A 728 -5.48 20.03 6.86
N ALA A 729 -4.60 19.37 6.10
CA ALA A 729 -4.59 19.45 4.63
C ALA A 729 -5.92 18.98 4.02
N ARG A 730 -6.49 17.88 4.53
CA ARG A 730 -7.80 17.36 4.10
C ARG A 730 -8.92 18.37 4.34
N LYS A 731 -8.91 19.02 5.51
CA LYS A 731 -9.88 20.05 5.85
C LYS A 731 -9.75 21.24 4.91
N GLN A 732 -8.52 21.69 4.63
CA GLN A 732 -8.27 22.78 3.67
C GLN A 732 -8.82 22.44 2.28
N LEU A 733 -8.65 21.20 1.80
CA LEU A 733 -9.26 20.77 0.53
C LEU A 733 -10.79 20.81 0.57
N ALA A 734 -11.40 20.37 1.67
CA ALA A 734 -12.84 20.45 1.87
C ALA A 734 -13.33 21.90 1.81
N ASP A 735 -12.64 22.81 2.51
CA ASP A 735 -12.98 24.23 2.56
C ASP A 735 -12.88 24.87 1.15
N ILE A 736 -11.83 24.56 0.38
CA ILE A 736 -11.69 24.97 -1.04
C ILE A 736 -12.86 24.49 -1.89
N ILE A 737 -13.30 23.23 -1.74
CA ILE A 737 -14.42 22.67 -2.51
C ILE A 737 -15.72 23.42 -2.21
N THR A 738 -15.95 23.75 -0.93
CA THR A 738 -17.17 24.42 -0.47
C THR A 738 -17.13 25.95 -0.60
N GLY A 739 -15.96 26.54 -0.87
CA GLY A 739 -15.78 27.99 -0.99
C GLY A 739 -15.75 28.74 0.35
N ASN A 740 -15.29 28.07 1.41
CA ASN A 740 -15.15 28.64 2.76
C ASN A 740 -13.75 29.20 3.00
#